data_AF-Q3APX8-F1
#
_entry.id   AF-Q3APX8-F1
#
_cell.length_a   1.000
_cell.length_b   1.000
_cell.length_c   1.000
_cell.angle_alpha   90.00
_cell.angle_beta   90.00
_cell.angle_gamma   90.00
#
_symmetry.space_group_name_H-M   'P 1'
#
loop_
_entity.id
_entity.type
_entity.pdbx_description
1 polymer ?
#
loop_
_entity_poly.entity_id
_entity_poly.type
_entity_poly.pdbx_seq_one_letter_code
_entity_poly.pdbx_strand_id
1 'polypeptide(L)'
;MEKIAEELLKLIPFSKLFELFGLSKEISLALSTIFSIGIVALLWYGVKMIYLRFQIAINAKDIKPYFNNANDIEKKLSLFIETWGQDKLPAREEEPIYTHESALNKSRLISHFIKKVFSADKSGEKFFLVLGDSGMGKTTFMVNLYVRCQSFINFRRKNKVKVKFFPFGYKGEILDKIKEIPQDEKINTILLLDAFDEYYKLLPPDIPDGLSDDKRFRKVLDEVIDVVQDFRKVVITGRTQYFPGEDDKSYILEIPTFDDNGFHKLNKFYISPFTEDDIRHYLYKKYGYIRFWNFKKREKALKLIFENLKETKFLLVRPMLLSYIDLFVNSNQIYKNIWDIYEALINEWIEREGNKRKHDSIACQQLKENLHNYSQKIAVTIYENRKGMQIVSLTKEEATENINDALKHYEVTGQSLLTRDAENKWKFAHRSILEFFIAKEAVKNQEFANKLDVTNLDMAKKFCIEKGLGYLFDYVPIKGGEFTMGSPDGEVDRSSTETQHQVKLHNFYIAKYVVTVAEFRKFIEECGYKTDAEKANSSRIWTGKEWKYKAGVNWRCGVGGQLRLQNEENHPVIHVSWNDAKAYCDWLSKKTGKKYRLPTEAEWEYACRAGTTTPFNTGDNLTTAQANYDGNYPYNGNAKGKYRQTTVPVDSFAPNAWGLYNMHGNVWEWCSDWYNDKYYEVCKAKGVVENPECTEEQSYRVLRGGSWGNDARSCRSAIRNLLRPRPPLQQRWLPPGFRPVASGVAHSTCF
;
A
#
# COMPACT_ATOMS: atom_id res chain seq x y z
N MET A 1 3.43 49.30 20.26
CA MET A 1 4.50 48.28 20.27
C MET A 1 5.73 48.80 20.99
N GLU A 2 6.26 49.98 20.65
CA GLU A 2 7.36 50.62 21.41
C GLU A 2 7.03 50.81 22.90
N LYS A 3 5.85 51.34 23.25
CA LYS A 3 5.39 51.42 24.66
C LYS A 3 5.30 50.07 25.39
N ILE A 4 4.99 48.98 24.68
CA ILE A 4 4.92 47.63 25.28
C ILE A 4 6.34 47.06 25.43
N ALA A 5 7.23 47.31 24.47
CA ALA A 5 8.64 46.94 24.56
C ALA A 5 9.38 47.72 25.67
N GLU A 6 9.07 49.01 25.86
CA GLU A 6 9.59 49.83 26.95
C GLU A 6 9.12 49.33 28.33
N GLU A 7 7.85 48.93 28.47
CA GLU A 7 7.35 48.34 29.71
C GLU A 7 7.88 46.91 29.96
N LEU A 8 8.10 46.12 28.91
CA LEU A 8 8.73 44.79 29.02
C LEU A 8 10.23 44.88 29.34
N LEU A 9 10.94 45.92 28.89
CA LEU A 9 12.33 46.20 29.27
C LEU A 9 12.46 46.61 30.75
N LYS A 10 11.38 47.12 31.35
CA LYS A 10 11.30 47.32 32.81
C LYS A 10 11.08 46.01 33.58
N LEU A 11 10.79 44.88 32.90
CA LEU A 11 10.81 43.54 33.50
C LEU A 11 12.24 43.02 33.69
N ILE A 12 12.99 43.72 34.53
CA ILE A 12 14.24 43.30 35.17
C ILE A 12 14.05 42.25 36.33
N PRO A 13 12.84 41.81 36.78
CA PRO A 13 12.71 41.11 38.06
C PRO A 13 13.06 39.61 38.02
N PHE A 14 13.34 39.00 36.86
CA PHE A 14 13.70 37.57 36.83
C PHE A 14 15.15 37.30 37.27
N SER A 15 16.03 38.30 37.28
CA SER A 15 17.40 38.19 37.82
C SER A 15 17.39 37.70 39.27
N LYS A 16 16.56 38.30 40.13
CA LYS A 16 16.38 37.87 41.53
C LYS A 16 15.83 36.45 41.66
N LEU A 17 14.98 36.00 40.72
CA LEU A 17 14.47 34.63 40.69
C LEU A 17 15.61 33.64 40.43
N PHE A 18 16.48 33.92 39.45
CA PHE A 18 17.63 33.07 39.14
C PHE A 18 18.72 33.12 40.22
N GLU A 19 18.90 34.28 40.87
CA GLU A 19 19.76 34.43 42.05
C GLU A 19 19.25 33.61 43.25
N LEU A 20 17.92 33.53 43.44
CA LEU A 20 17.28 32.65 44.44
C LEU A 20 17.56 31.15 44.20
N PHE A 21 17.88 30.76 42.96
CA PHE A 21 18.33 29.41 42.61
C PHE A 21 19.87 29.26 42.66
N GLY A 22 20.60 30.24 43.21
CA GLY A 22 22.04 30.15 43.48
C GLY A 22 22.96 30.55 42.31
N LEU A 23 22.44 31.21 41.28
CA LEU A 23 23.24 31.63 40.11
C LEU A 23 23.90 33.01 40.36
N SER A 24 25.12 33.19 39.83
CA SER A 24 25.85 34.46 39.97
C SER A 24 25.09 35.61 39.31
N LYS A 25 25.33 36.83 39.81
CA LYS A 25 24.60 38.03 39.38
C LYS A 25 24.68 38.28 37.86
N GLU A 26 25.85 38.03 37.27
CA GLU A 26 26.06 38.18 35.82
C GLU A 26 25.29 37.12 35.02
N ILE A 27 25.28 35.87 35.47
CA ILE A 27 24.57 34.76 34.80
C ILE A 27 23.06 34.95 34.92
N SER A 28 22.58 35.34 36.09
CA SER A 28 21.17 35.62 36.36
C SER A 28 20.64 36.78 35.52
N LEU A 29 21.45 37.82 35.29
CA LEU A 29 21.11 38.92 34.40
C LEU A 29 21.05 38.47 32.93
N ALA A 30 22.01 37.65 32.49
CA ALA A 30 22.01 37.10 31.13
C ALA A 30 20.79 36.20 30.87
N LEU A 31 20.46 35.29 31.79
CA LEU A 31 19.29 34.41 31.70
C LEU A 31 17.97 35.18 31.77
N SER A 32 17.87 36.20 32.64
CA SER A 32 16.72 37.09 32.68
C SER A 32 16.51 37.80 31.34
N THR A 33 17.58 38.23 30.69
CA THR A 33 17.51 38.89 29.38
C THR A 33 17.04 37.91 28.30
N ILE A 34 17.59 36.70 28.24
CA ILE A 34 17.17 35.64 27.31
C ILE A 34 15.70 35.27 27.54
N PHE A 35 15.27 35.15 28.79
CA PHE A 35 13.90 34.81 29.17
C PHE A 35 12.92 35.91 28.78
N SER A 36 13.25 37.18 29.04
CA SER A 36 12.44 38.33 28.62
C SER A 36 12.33 38.44 27.10
N ILE A 37 13.44 38.23 26.36
CA ILE A 37 13.41 38.15 24.89
C ILE A 37 12.52 36.98 24.44
N GLY A 38 12.60 35.82 25.10
CA GLY A 38 11.74 34.66 24.85
C GLY A 38 10.25 34.95 25.06
N ILE A 39 9.90 35.66 26.14
CA ILE A 39 8.52 36.10 26.41
C ILE A 39 8.04 37.10 25.36
N VAL A 40 8.84 38.10 25.02
CA VAL A 40 8.51 39.07 23.98
C VAL A 40 8.30 38.37 22.63
N ALA A 41 9.17 37.42 22.28
CA ALA A 41 9.05 36.62 21.07
C ALA A 41 7.79 35.75 21.09
N LEU A 42 7.44 35.13 22.23
CA LEU A 42 6.22 34.35 22.41
C LEU A 42 4.96 35.21 22.33
N LEU A 43 4.95 36.39 22.97
CA LEU A 43 3.85 37.35 22.90
C LEU A 43 3.70 37.89 21.48
N TRP A 44 4.80 38.26 20.82
CA TRP A 44 4.80 38.69 19.42
C TRP A 44 4.29 37.58 18.50
N TYR A 45 4.72 36.34 18.72
CA TYR A 45 4.23 35.18 17.99
C TYR A 45 2.72 34.96 18.24
N GLY A 46 2.26 35.09 19.48
CA GLY A 46 0.85 35.02 19.87
C GLY A 46 0.01 36.10 19.19
N VAL A 47 0.43 37.36 19.27
CA VAL A 47 -0.22 38.51 18.60
C VAL A 47 -0.23 38.33 17.09
N LYS A 48 0.89 37.90 16.49
CA LYS A 48 0.99 37.61 15.06
C LYS A 48 0.03 36.49 14.65
N MET A 49 -0.09 35.44 15.46
CA MET A 49 -1.02 34.34 15.23
C MET A 49 -2.48 34.79 15.34
N ILE A 50 -2.82 35.61 16.33
CA ILE A 50 -4.17 36.18 16.50
C ILE A 50 -4.50 37.12 15.32
N TYR A 51 -3.58 38.00 14.94
CA TYR A 51 -3.73 38.89 13.79
C TYR A 51 -3.92 38.10 12.48
N LEU A 52 -3.10 37.08 12.25
CA LEU A 52 -3.25 36.19 11.09
C LEU A 52 -4.60 35.48 11.09
N ARG A 53 -5.06 34.95 12.23
CA ARG A 53 -6.39 34.32 12.35
C ARG A 53 -7.52 35.30 12.07
N PHE A 54 -7.42 36.52 12.57
CA PHE A 54 -8.41 37.57 12.34
C PHE A 54 -8.46 37.99 10.87
N GLN A 55 -7.30 38.17 10.23
CA GLN A 55 -7.20 38.44 8.79
C GLN A 55 -7.74 37.27 7.96
N ILE A 56 -7.43 36.03 8.34
CA ILE A 56 -7.99 34.82 7.72
C ILE A 56 -9.53 34.85 7.78
N ALA A 57 -10.12 35.17 8.94
CA ALA A 57 -11.56 35.23 9.12
C ALA A 57 -12.24 36.37 8.33
N ILE A 58 -11.57 37.53 8.20
CA ILE A 58 -12.05 38.65 7.38
C ILE A 58 -12.02 38.24 5.90
N ASN A 59 -10.88 37.79 5.40
CA ASN A 59 -10.69 37.48 3.98
C ASN A 59 -11.52 36.27 3.54
N ALA A 60 -11.86 35.35 4.45
CA ALA A 60 -12.78 34.25 4.18
C ALA A 60 -14.21 34.74 3.83
N LYS A 61 -14.61 35.94 4.25
CA LYS A 61 -15.92 36.52 3.90
C LYS A 61 -16.04 36.82 2.41
N ASP A 62 -14.95 37.20 1.74
CA ASP A 62 -14.96 37.53 0.31
C ASP A 62 -15.19 36.31 -0.58
N ILE A 63 -14.88 35.11 -0.06
CA ILE A 63 -15.07 33.83 -0.75
C ILE A 63 -16.43 33.19 -0.41
N LYS A 64 -17.17 33.75 0.56
CA LYS A 64 -18.46 33.25 1.05
C LYS A 64 -19.51 33.02 -0.04
N PRO A 65 -19.63 33.83 -1.11
CA PRO A 65 -20.61 33.57 -2.17
C PRO A 65 -20.43 32.20 -2.85
N TYR A 66 -19.21 31.66 -2.81
CA TYR A 66 -18.85 30.39 -3.44
C TYR A 66 -18.81 29.21 -2.46
N PHE A 67 -18.85 29.49 -1.15
CA PHE A 67 -18.82 28.48 -0.09
C PHE A 67 -19.93 28.77 0.93
N ASN A 68 -20.97 27.95 0.90
CA ASN A 68 -22.23 28.18 1.63
C ASN A 68 -22.12 28.19 3.16
N ASN A 69 -20.99 27.80 3.76
CA ASN A 69 -20.87 27.59 5.20
C ASN A 69 -19.56 28.17 5.75
N ALA A 70 -19.63 29.31 6.45
CA ALA A 70 -18.45 30.01 6.98
C ALA A 70 -17.63 29.14 7.96
N ASN A 71 -18.32 28.29 8.74
CA ASN A 71 -17.69 27.34 9.65
C ASN A 71 -16.84 26.28 8.93
N ASP A 72 -17.20 25.88 7.71
CA ASP A 72 -16.44 24.88 6.96
C ASP A 72 -15.13 25.45 6.40
N ILE A 73 -15.10 26.73 6.03
CA ILE A 73 -13.88 27.41 5.57
C ILE A 73 -12.90 27.53 6.74
N GLU A 74 -13.37 28.01 7.90
CA GLU A 74 -12.54 28.14 9.11
C GLU A 74 -12.00 26.79 9.59
N LYS A 75 -12.82 25.73 9.55
CA LYS A 75 -12.40 24.37 9.85
C LYS A 75 -11.34 23.85 8.86
N LYS A 76 -11.50 24.10 7.55
CA LYS A 76 -10.50 23.73 6.53
C LYS A 76 -9.18 24.47 6.73
N LEU A 77 -9.23 25.75 7.08
CA LEU A 77 -8.04 26.58 7.31
C LEU A 77 -7.29 26.18 8.58
N SER A 78 -8.01 25.87 9.66
CA SER A 78 -7.41 25.46 10.93
C SER A 78 -6.72 24.10 10.87
N LEU A 79 -7.27 23.15 10.10
CA LEU A 79 -6.71 21.80 9.90
C LEU A 79 -5.66 21.72 8.79
N PHE A 80 -5.45 22.80 8.03
CA PHE A 80 -4.55 22.79 6.88
C PHE A 80 -3.11 22.46 7.28
N ILE A 81 -2.53 21.51 6.55
CA ILE A 81 -1.08 21.21 6.52
C ILE A 81 -0.56 21.70 5.17
N GLU A 82 0.53 22.46 5.19
CA GLU A 82 1.07 23.05 3.97
C GLU A 82 1.51 21.96 3.00
N THR A 83 0.87 21.87 1.85
CA THR A 83 1.17 20.83 0.86
C THR A 83 2.56 21.05 0.26
N TRP A 84 3.24 19.95 -0.01
CA TRP A 84 4.44 19.95 -0.83
C TRP A 84 4.03 19.94 -2.30
N GLY A 85 4.86 20.57 -3.14
CA GLY A 85 4.76 20.45 -4.58
C GLY A 85 6.01 19.81 -5.16
N GLN A 86 5.81 19.16 -6.30
CA GLN A 86 6.85 18.51 -7.09
C GLN A 86 6.56 18.67 -8.59
N ASP A 87 7.58 18.45 -9.39
CA ASP A 87 7.56 18.49 -10.85
C ASP A 87 7.16 17.14 -11.48
N LYS A 88 7.25 16.04 -10.73
CA LYS A 88 6.93 14.68 -11.19
C LYS A 88 5.57 14.17 -10.74
N LEU A 89 4.94 13.33 -11.56
CA LEU A 89 3.67 12.69 -11.24
C LEU A 89 3.77 11.78 -9.99
N PRO A 90 2.97 11.99 -8.93
CA PRO A 90 3.06 11.20 -7.69
C PRO A 90 2.84 9.69 -7.85
N ALA A 91 2.02 9.29 -8.83
CA ALA A 91 1.67 7.88 -9.06
C ALA A 91 2.87 7.00 -9.45
N ARG A 92 3.98 7.58 -9.93
CA ARG A 92 5.19 6.87 -10.38
C ARG A 92 6.33 6.87 -9.35
N GLU A 93 6.19 7.54 -8.21
CA GLU A 93 7.21 7.52 -7.13
C GLU A 93 7.47 6.11 -6.58
N GLU A 94 6.54 5.17 -6.82
CA GLU A 94 6.58 3.80 -6.31
C GLU A 94 7.22 2.81 -7.31
N GLU A 95 7.48 3.23 -8.56
CA GLU A 95 8.13 2.39 -9.56
C GLU A 95 9.65 2.27 -9.26
N PRO A 96 10.24 1.05 -9.15
CA PRO A 96 11.62 0.84 -8.69
C PRO A 96 12.71 1.57 -9.49
N ILE A 97 12.41 1.89 -10.76
CA ILE A 97 13.31 2.63 -11.65
C ILE A 97 13.44 4.10 -11.19
N TYR A 98 12.44 4.65 -10.49
CA TYR A 98 12.35 6.07 -10.13
C TYR A 98 12.68 6.35 -8.66
N THR A 99 12.79 5.30 -7.82
CA THR A 99 13.13 5.41 -6.40
C THR A 99 14.56 5.88 -6.13
N HIS A 100 15.47 5.78 -7.11
CA HIS A 100 16.87 6.17 -6.95
C HIS A 100 17.20 7.59 -7.45
N GLU A 101 16.28 8.28 -8.14
CA GLU A 101 16.60 9.50 -8.91
C GLU A 101 15.80 10.78 -8.55
N SER A 102 15.03 10.85 -7.46
CA SER A 102 14.03 11.94 -7.33
C SER A 102 13.81 12.54 -5.93
N ALA A 103 14.88 13.02 -5.28
CA ALA A 103 14.80 13.84 -4.07
C ALA A 103 15.23 15.31 -4.23
N LEU A 104 15.23 15.88 -5.45
CA LEU A 104 15.60 17.28 -5.67
C LEU A 104 14.42 18.07 -6.25
N ASN A 105 14.01 19.10 -5.50
CA ASN A 105 12.95 20.11 -5.73
C ASN A 105 11.57 19.94 -5.09
N LYS A 106 11.38 19.07 -4.07
CA LYS A 106 10.18 19.19 -3.21
C LYS A 106 10.23 20.52 -2.43
N SER A 107 9.22 21.37 -2.60
CA SER A 107 9.12 22.63 -1.85
C SER A 107 7.70 22.86 -1.33
N ARG A 108 7.56 23.58 -0.21
CA ARG A 108 6.26 23.94 0.34
C ARG A 108 5.54 24.87 -0.63
N LEU A 109 4.44 24.41 -1.22
CA LEU A 109 3.83 24.98 -2.42
C LEU A 109 3.37 26.42 -2.19
N ILE A 110 2.68 26.69 -1.09
CA ILE A 110 2.23 28.05 -0.76
C ILE A 110 3.42 28.99 -0.59
N SER A 111 4.43 28.59 0.17
CA SER A 111 5.64 29.37 0.35
C SER A 111 6.35 29.66 -0.97
N HIS A 112 6.39 28.68 -1.88
CA HIS A 112 6.91 28.85 -3.23
C HIS A 112 6.13 29.91 -4.02
N PHE A 113 4.80 29.79 -4.09
CA PHE A 113 3.96 30.75 -4.81
C PHE A 113 4.10 32.18 -4.25
N ILE A 114 4.06 32.35 -2.92
CA ILE A 114 4.15 33.66 -2.29
C ILE A 114 5.54 34.30 -2.46
N LYS A 115 6.61 33.52 -2.28
CA LYS A 115 7.99 34.05 -2.19
C LYS A 115 8.77 34.01 -3.50
N LYS A 116 8.33 33.23 -4.50
CA LYS A 116 9.01 33.11 -5.79
C LYS A 116 8.09 33.55 -6.94
N VAL A 117 6.91 32.95 -7.07
CA VAL A 117 6.00 33.20 -8.21
C VAL A 117 5.40 34.61 -8.17
N PHE A 118 4.80 35.01 -7.05
CA PHE A 118 4.11 36.29 -6.93
C PHE A 118 5.04 37.47 -6.61
N SER A 119 6.26 37.18 -6.16
CA SER A 119 7.31 38.19 -5.99
C SER A 119 8.04 38.54 -7.29
N ALA A 120 8.00 37.65 -8.29
CA ALA A 120 8.64 37.87 -9.58
C ALA A 120 8.08 39.10 -10.32
N ASP A 121 8.90 39.65 -11.20
CA ASP A 121 8.54 40.79 -12.03
C ASP A 121 7.40 40.43 -13.01
N LYS A 122 6.75 41.45 -13.59
CA LYS A 122 5.66 41.29 -14.56
C LYS A 122 6.08 40.46 -15.79
N SER A 123 7.37 40.45 -16.13
CA SER A 123 7.95 39.77 -17.30
C SER A 123 8.13 38.25 -17.18
N GLY A 124 7.94 37.66 -15.99
CA GLY A 124 8.09 36.20 -15.82
C GLY A 124 6.88 35.38 -16.28
N GLU A 125 7.00 34.04 -16.18
CA GLU A 125 5.95 33.05 -16.42
C GLU A 125 4.58 33.44 -15.87
N LYS A 126 3.54 33.32 -16.69
CA LYS A 126 2.20 33.87 -16.40
C LYS A 126 1.22 32.83 -15.87
N PHE A 127 1.16 31.68 -16.53
CA PHE A 127 0.19 30.62 -16.26
C PHE A 127 0.83 29.48 -15.47
N PHE A 128 0.17 29.11 -14.37
CA PHE A 128 0.58 28.05 -13.47
C PHE A 128 -0.56 27.04 -13.33
N LEU A 129 -0.24 25.77 -13.45
CA LEU A 129 -1.17 24.66 -13.36
C LEU A 129 -0.80 23.80 -12.15
N VAL A 130 -1.71 23.68 -11.19
CA VAL A 130 -1.55 22.84 -10.00
C VAL A 130 -2.45 21.62 -10.10
N LEU A 131 -1.82 20.46 -10.28
CA LEU A 131 -2.46 19.17 -10.48
C LEU A 131 -2.43 18.33 -9.21
N GLY A 132 -3.42 17.47 -9.07
CA GLY A 132 -3.43 16.45 -8.02
C GLY A 132 -4.67 15.58 -8.12
N ASP A 133 -4.59 14.39 -7.53
CA ASP A 133 -5.69 13.43 -7.55
C ASP A 133 -6.88 13.86 -6.66
N SER A 134 -7.95 13.07 -6.73
CA SER A 134 -9.11 13.26 -5.86
C SER A 134 -8.69 13.20 -4.39
N GLY A 135 -9.21 14.12 -3.56
CA GLY A 135 -8.89 14.15 -2.14
C GLY A 135 -7.52 14.75 -1.76
N MET A 136 -6.64 15.09 -2.71
CA MET A 136 -5.32 15.71 -2.45
C MET A 136 -5.37 17.16 -1.93
N GLY A 137 -6.57 17.72 -1.74
CA GLY A 137 -6.75 19.02 -1.10
C GLY A 137 -6.54 20.25 -1.99
N LYS A 138 -6.64 20.13 -3.32
CA LYS A 138 -6.50 21.25 -4.30
C LYS A 138 -7.29 22.51 -3.93
N THR A 139 -8.61 22.39 -3.72
CA THR A 139 -9.45 23.51 -3.28
C THR A 139 -8.99 24.09 -1.94
N THR A 140 -8.54 23.22 -1.02
CA THR A 140 -8.04 23.67 0.29
C THR A 140 -6.72 24.44 0.14
N PHE A 141 -5.84 23.99 -0.76
CA PHE A 141 -4.63 24.70 -1.15
C PHE A 141 -4.97 26.07 -1.75
N MET A 142 -5.93 26.16 -2.68
CA MET A 142 -6.29 27.44 -3.32
C MET A 142 -6.88 28.44 -2.33
N VAL A 143 -7.77 28.01 -1.45
CA VAL A 143 -8.32 28.85 -0.39
C VAL A 143 -7.21 29.34 0.55
N ASN A 144 -6.29 28.45 0.95
CA ASN A 144 -5.15 28.86 1.79
C ASN A 144 -4.18 29.80 1.06
N LEU A 145 -3.95 29.57 -0.23
CA LEU A 145 -3.11 30.43 -1.06
C LEU A 145 -3.71 31.83 -1.13
N TYR A 146 -4.99 31.95 -1.48
CA TYR A 146 -5.71 33.22 -1.52
C TYR A 146 -5.56 34.01 -0.22
N VAL A 147 -5.89 33.37 0.92
CA VAL A 147 -5.91 34.05 2.22
C VAL A 147 -4.50 34.49 2.66
N ARG A 148 -3.49 33.64 2.46
CA ARG A 148 -2.10 33.97 2.82
C ARG A 148 -1.51 35.01 1.88
N CYS A 149 -1.85 34.97 0.59
CA CYS A 149 -1.42 35.97 -0.39
C CYS A 149 -1.98 37.36 -0.07
N GLN A 150 -3.28 37.47 0.21
CA GLN A 150 -3.87 38.74 0.62
C GLN A 150 -3.19 39.31 1.88
N SER A 151 -3.01 38.46 2.89
CA SER A 151 -2.35 38.86 4.14
C SER A 151 -0.91 39.35 3.90
N PHE A 152 -0.16 38.66 3.04
CA PHE A 152 1.22 39.00 2.71
C PHE A 152 1.35 40.29 1.88
N ILE A 153 0.48 40.48 0.88
CA ILE A 153 0.47 41.67 0.02
C ILE A 153 0.07 42.91 0.82
N ASN A 154 -0.94 42.80 1.69
CA ASN A 154 -1.38 43.87 2.59
C ASN A 154 -0.27 44.27 3.58
N PHE A 155 0.45 43.30 4.14
CA PHE A 155 1.56 43.57 5.07
C PHE A 155 2.73 44.34 4.44
N ARG A 156 3.05 44.06 3.16
CA ARG A 156 4.17 44.73 2.45
C ARG A 156 3.80 46.10 1.84
N ARG A 157 2.58 46.61 2.08
CA ARG A 157 2.08 47.88 1.49
C ARG A 157 2.28 47.98 -0.02
N LYS A 158 2.24 46.85 -0.75
CA LYS A 158 2.19 46.85 -2.22
C LYS A 158 0.75 47.14 -2.65
N ASN A 159 0.28 48.36 -2.36
CA ASN A 159 -1.11 48.83 -2.48
C ASN A 159 -1.74 48.73 -3.88
N LYS A 160 -1.01 48.21 -4.88
CA LYS A 160 -1.50 48.07 -6.26
C LYS A 160 -1.84 46.63 -6.66
N VAL A 161 -1.39 45.60 -5.92
CA VAL A 161 -1.60 44.20 -6.34
C VAL A 161 -2.83 43.61 -5.67
N LYS A 162 -3.77 43.10 -6.45
CA LYS A 162 -4.99 42.44 -5.96
C LYS A 162 -4.92 40.93 -6.17
N VAL A 163 -5.71 40.18 -5.40
CA VAL A 163 -5.90 38.73 -5.57
C VAL A 163 -7.39 38.44 -5.67
N LYS A 164 -7.81 37.74 -6.72
CA LYS A 164 -9.19 37.31 -6.93
C LYS A 164 -9.25 35.78 -7.04
N PHE A 165 -10.32 35.19 -6.52
CA PHE A 165 -10.51 33.73 -6.51
C PHE A 165 -11.89 33.38 -7.06
N PHE A 166 -11.94 32.42 -7.98
CA PHE A 166 -13.17 31.90 -8.57
C PHE A 166 -13.10 30.37 -8.69
N PRO A 167 -14.04 29.61 -8.10
CA PRO A 167 -14.15 28.17 -8.32
C PRO A 167 -15.08 27.87 -9.49
N PHE A 168 -14.59 27.12 -10.47
CA PHE A 168 -15.30 26.76 -11.69
C PHE A 168 -16.59 25.96 -11.48
N GLY A 169 -16.70 25.17 -10.40
CA GLY A 169 -17.87 24.35 -10.10
C GLY A 169 -19.12 25.10 -9.61
N TYR A 170 -19.09 26.44 -9.54
CA TYR A 170 -20.23 27.24 -9.10
C TYR A 170 -21.20 27.49 -10.27
N LYS A 171 -22.51 27.33 -10.04
CA LYS A 171 -23.62 27.33 -11.03
C LYS A 171 -23.88 28.69 -11.74
N GLY A 172 -22.87 29.33 -12.32
CA GLY A 172 -23.04 30.55 -13.11
C GLY A 172 -21.91 30.76 -14.11
N GLU A 173 -22.09 31.75 -14.97
CA GLU A 173 -21.13 32.18 -15.99
C GLU A 173 -19.89 32.85 -15.35
N ILE A 174 -18.98 32.04 -14.83
CA ILE A 174 -17.76 32.52 -14.16
C ILE A 174 -16.87 33.31 -15.11
N LEU A 175 -16.77 32.88 -16.37
CA LEU A 175 -16.01 33.62 -17.36
C LEU A 175 -16.58 35.02 -17.59
N ASP A 176 -17.90 35.18 -17.61
CA ASP A 176 -18.51 36.50 -17.80
C ASP A 176 -18.26 37.43 -16.61
N LYS A 177 -18.30 36.90 -15.37
CA LYS A 177 -17.84 37.65 -14.18
C LYS A 177 -16.36 38.05 -14.23
N ILE A 178 -15.52 37.24 -14.86
CA ILE A 178 -14.09 37.56 -15.04
C ILE A 178 -13.92 38.62 -16.14
N LYS A 179 -14.73 38.56 -17.22
CA LYS A 179 -14.76 39.56 -18.29
C LYS A 179 -15.19 40.94 -17.78
N GLU A 180 -16.11 41.01 -16.81
CA GLU A 180 -16.56 42.24 -16.16
C GLU A 180 -15.44 42.99 -15.40
N ILE A 181 -14.31 42.35 -15.10
CA ILE A 181 -13.19 42.99 -14.39
C ILE A 181 -12.52 44.02 -15.34
N PRO A 182 -12.36 45.30 -14.93
CA PRO A 182 -11.73 46.33 -15.76
C PRO A 182 -10.30 45.97 -16.17
N GLN A 183 -9.92 46.32 -17.41
CA GLN A 183 -8.63 45.94 -18.00
C GLN A 183 -7.41 46.47 -17.22
N ASP A 184 -7.51 47.69 -16.70
CA ASP A 184 -6.49 48.31 -15.84
C ASP A 184 -6.33 47.58 -14.49
N GLU A 185 -7.39 46.94 -13.99
CA GLU A 185 -7.36 46.10 -12.79
C GLU A 185 -6.72 44.73 -13.08
N LYS A 186 -6.98 44.12 -14.25
CA LYS A 186 -6.44 42.79 -14.61
C LYS A 186 -4.91 42.75 -14.54
N ILE A 187 -4.24 43.77 -15.08
CA ILE A 187 -2.77 43.88 -15.15
C ILE A 187 -2.09 43.84 -13.76
N ASN A 188 -2.81 44.22 -12.71
CA ASN A 188 -2.29 44.21 -11.33
C ASN A 188 -2.97 43.14 -10.45
N THR A 189 -3.73 42.23 -11.03
CA THR A 189 -4.47 41.19 -10.30
C THR A 189 -3.87 39.81 -10.52
N ILE A 190 -3.66 39.07 -9.43
CA ILE A 190 -3.37 37.64 -9.45
C ILE A 190 -4.72 36.90 -9.42
N LEU A 191 -4.96 36.06 -10.42
CA LEU A 191 -6.20 35.30 -10.57
C LEU A 191 -6.00 33.85 -10.14
N LEU A 192 -6.87 33.37 -9.26
CA LEU A 192 -6.87 32.00 -8.76
C LEU A 192 -8.16 31.30 -9.23
N LEU A 193 -8.02 30.27 -10.06
CA LEU A 193 -9.13 29.51 -10.66
C LEU A 193 -9.08 28.05 -10.17
N ASP A 194 -10.11 27.63 -9.43
CA ASP A 194 -10.15 26.28 -8.85
C ASP A 194 -11.07 25.34 -9.64
N ALA A 195 -10.66 24.08 -9.78
CA ALA A 195 -11.45 22.97 -10.33
C ALA A 195 -11.84 23.11 -11.81
N PHE A 196 -10.85 23.35 -12.68
CA PHE A 196 -11.07 23.39 -14.14
C PHE A 196 -11.77 22.12 -14.68
N ASP A 197 -11.51 20.96 -14.06
CA ASP A 197 -12.18 19.69 -14.38
C ASP A 197 -13.69 19.68 -14.13
N GLU A 198 -14.21 20.58 -13.28
CA GLU A 198 -15.65 20.78 -13.08
C GLU A 198 -16.24 21.72 -14.14
N TYR A 199 -15.48 22.71 -14.61
CA TYR A 199 -15.90 23.62 -15.69
C TYR A 199 -16.12 22.88 -17.01
N TYR A 200 -15.12 22.07 -17.39
CA TYR A 200 -15.13 21.27 -18.61
C TYR A 200 -16.39 20.39 -18.75
N LYS A 201 -16.93 19.93 -17.61
CA LYS A 201 -18.13 19.08 -17.56
C LYS A 201 -19.45 19.84 -17.69
N LEU A 202 -19.44 21.14 -17.44
CA LEU A 202 -20.64 21.98 -17.38
C LEU A 202 -20.91 22.74 -18.68
N LEU A 203 -19.94 22.82 -19.59
CA LEU A 203 -20.12 23.52 -20.86
C LEU A 203 -21.12 22.77 -21.75
N PRO A 204 -22.11 23.47 -22.34
CA PRO A 204 -23.04 22.86 -23.27
C PRO A 204 -22.31 22.34 -24.53
N PRO A 205 -22.81 21.28 -25.18
CA PRO A 205 -22.25 20.71 -26.40
C PRO A 205 -22.50 21.60 -27.63
N ASP A 206 -22.25 22.90 -27.52
CA ASP A 206 -22.27 23.85 -28.65
C ASP A 206 -20.96 23.75 -29.48
N ILE A 207 -20.19 22.69 -29.22
CA ILE A 207 -19.01 22.30 -29.97
C ILE A 207 -19.49 21.37 -31.09
N PRO A 208 -19.13 21.63 -32.37
CA PRO A 208 -19.62 20.87 -33.52
C PRO A 208 -19.62 19.35 -33.29
N ASP A 209 -20.72 18.69 -33.66
CA ASP A 209 -20.81 17.23 -33.67
C ASP A 209 -19.67 16.63 -34.49
N GLY A 210 -18.98 15.61 -33.94
CA GLY A 210 -17.86 14.93 -34.60
C GLY A 210 -16.44 15.37 -34.20
N LEU A 211 -16.28 16.37 -33.34
CA LEU A 211 -14.96 16.72 -32.76
C LEU A 211 -14.51 15.72 -31.69
N SER A 212 -13.23 15.30 -31.74
CA SER A 212 -12.61 14.48 -30.69
C SER A 212 -12.55 15.23 -29.35
N ASP A 213 -12.59 14.50 -28.24
CA ASP A 213 -12.56 15.08 -26.88
C ASP A 213 -11.29 15.90 -26.60
N ASP A 214 -10.15 15.54 -27.19
CA ASP A 214 -8.92 16.33 -27.13
C ASP A 214 -9.10 17.71 -27.82
N LYS A 215 -9.72 17.77 -29.00
CA LYS A 215 -10.06 19.06 -29.64
C LYS A 215 -11.09 19.84 -28.82
N ARG A 216 -12.05 19.18 -28.17
CA ARG A 216 -13.01 19.83 -27.26
C ARG A 216 -12.29 20.47 -26.07
N PHE A 217 -11.41 19.70 -25.41
CA PHE A 217 -10.59 20.18 -24.30
C PHE A 217 -9.76 21.40 -24.71
N ARG A 218 -9.06 21.34 -25.84
CA ARG A 218 -8.25 22.46 -26.36
C ARG A 218 -9.10 23.71 -26.61
N LYS A 219 -10.29 23.55 -27.20
CA LYS A 219 -11.22 24.67 -27.42
C LYS A 219 -11.65 25.35 -26.10
N VAL A 220 -11.97 24.56 -25.08
CA VAL A 220 -12.33 25.08 -23.75
C VAL A 220 -11.16 25.78 -23.09
N LEU A 221 -9.95 25.20 -23.20
CA LEU A 221 -8.75 25.81 -22.68
C LEU A 221 -8.44 27.14 -23.37
N ASP A 222 -8.55 27.20 -24.71
CA ASP A 222 -8.38 28.42 -25.51
C ASP A 222 -9.30 29.53 -24.98
N GLU A 223 -10.60 29.25 -24.83
CA GLU A 223 -11.58 30.22 -24.32
C GLU A 223 -11.20 30.75 -22.93
N VAL A 224 -10.79 29.85 -22.02
CA VAL A 224 -10.38 30.25 -20.67
C VAL A 224 -9.11 31.10 -20.72
N ILE A 225 -8.10 30.70 -21.51
CA ILE A 225 -6.85 31.44 -21.65
C ILE A 225 -7.12 32.83 -22.23
N ASP A 226 -7.96 32.94 -23.26
CA ASP A 226 -8.32 34.20 -23.90
C ASP A 226 -8.93 35.21 -22.92
N VAL A 227 -9.79 34.75 -22.01
CA VAL A 227 -10.44 35.60 -21.01
C VAL A 227 -9.45 36.08 -19.93
N VAL A 228 -8.44 35.27 -19.62
CA VAL A 228 -7.57 35.48 -18.46
C VAL A 228 -6.15 35.92 -18.82
N GLN A 229 -5.84 36.03 -20.12
CA GLN A 229 -4.52 36.41 -20.62
C GLN A 229 -4.08 37.84 -20.27
N ASP A 230 -4.95 38.71 -19.76
CA ASP A 230 -4.58 40.08 -19.37
C ASP A 230 -4.17 40.19 -17.89
N PHE A 231 -4.41 39.13 -17.10
CA PHE A 231 -4.10 39.15 -15.67
C PHE A 231 -2.61 39.14 -15.39
N ARG A 232 -2.17 39.63 -14.23
CA ARG A 232 -0.75 39.64 -13.87
C ARG A 232 -0.15 38.24 -13.85
N LYS A 233 -0.84 37.31 -13.17
CA LYS A 233 -0.50 35.88 -13.02
C LYS A 233 -1.80 35.11 -12.87
N VAL A 234 -1.85 33.89 -13.39
CA VAL A 234 -3.03 33.02 -13.33
C VAL A 234 -2.61 31.66 -12.77
N VAL A 235 -3.30 31.20 -11.73
CA VAL A 235 -3.11 29.87 -11.15
C VAL A 235 -4.39 29.08 -11.34
N ILE A 236 -4.28 27.96 -12.04
CA ILE A 236 -5.39 27.04 -12.34
C ILE A 236 -5.16 25.75 -11.57
N THR A 237 -6.20 25.20 -10.95
CA THR A 237 -6.16 23.83 -10.44
C THR A 237 -7.03 22.90 -11.27
N GLY A 238 -6.63 21.64 -11.30
CA GLY A 238 -7.45 20.59 -11.88
C GLY A 238 -6.96 19.22 -11.46
N ARG A 239 -7.74 18.20 -11.79
CA ARG A 239 -7.30 16.81 -11.64
C ARG A 239 -6.32 16.46 -12.75
N THR A 240 -5.24 15.79 -12.36
CA THR A 240 -4.18 15.32 -13.26
C THR A 240 -4.73 14.67 -14.53
N GLN A 241 -5.66 13.73 -14.36
CA GLN A 241 -6.25 12.93 -15.44
C GLN A 241 -7.06 13.70 -16.50
N TYR A 242 -7.28 15.00 -16.35
CA TYR A 242 -8.04 15.80 -17.32
C TYR A 242 -7.13 16.59 -18.28
N PHE A 243 -5.82 16.59 -18.08
CA PHE A 243 -4.88 17.31 -18.94
C PHE A 243 -4.17 16.31 -19.87
N PRO A 244 -4.27 16.46 -21.21
CA PRO A 244 -3.65 15.54 -22.17
C PRO A 244 -2.12 15.73 -22.26
N GLY A 245 -1.40 14.68 -22.66
CA GLY A 245 0.01 14.77 -23.05
C GLY A 245 1.02 14.93 -21.90
N GLU A 246 0.95 14.08 -20.88
CA GLU A 246 1.95 14.09 -19.79
C GLU A 246 3.29 13.46 -20.21
N ASP A 247 4.11 14.22 -20.94
CA ASP A 247 5.55 13.97 -20.85
C ASP A 247 6.01 14.42 -19.45
N ASP A 248 6.05 13.47 -18.52
CA ASP A 248 6.40 13.67 -17.10
C ASP A 248 7.81 14.23 -16.87
N LYS A 249 8.59 14.41 -17.94
CA LYS A 249 9.95 14.92 -17.91
C LYS A 249 10.04 16.46 -17.95
N SER A 250 8.98 17.16 -18.35
CA SER A 250 8.98 18.62 -18.49
C SER A 250 8.20 19.34 -17.38
N TYR A 251 8.79 20.40 -16.85
CA TYR A 251 8.15 21.34 -15.91
C TYR A 251 7.14 22.27 -16.61
N ILE A 252 7.21 22.38 -17.93
CA ILE A 252 6.27 23.11 -18.78
C ILE A 252 5.40 22.10 -19.51
N LEU A 253 4.09 22.21 -19.32
CA LEU A 253 3.10 21.52 -20.13
C LEU A 253 2.79 22.38 -21.36
N GLU A 254 3.09 21.86 -22.54
CA GLU A 254 2.78 22.49 -23.83
C GLU A 254 1.54 21.82 -24.41
N ILE A 255 0.43 22.57 -24.50
CA ILE A 255 -0.83 22.09 -25.03
C ILE A 255 -1.07 22.81 -26.36
N PRO A 256 -1.23 22.11 -27.49
CA PRO A 256 -1.56 22.76 -28.76
C PRO A 256 -2.86 23.56 -28.67
N THR A 257 -2.93 24.68 -29.36
CA THR A 257 -4.19 25.44 -29.54
C THR A 257 -5.19 24.63 -30.36
N PHE A 258 -6.49 24.97 -30.29
CA PHE A 258 -7.55 24.26 -31.02
C PHE A 258 -7.33 24.22 -32.53
N ASP A 259 -6.76 25.30 -33.08
CA ASP A 259 -6.46 25.48 -34.50
C ASP A 259 -5.09 24.92 -34.92
N ASP A 260 -4.35 24.31 -33.99
CA ASP A 260 -3.01 23.76 -34.18
C ASP A 260 -1.94 24.81 -34.64
N ASN A 261 -2.21 26.11 -34.47
CA ASN A 261 -1.30 27.20 -34.88
C ASN A 261 -0.29 27.62 -33.79
N GLY A 262 -0.34 27.02 -32.60
CA GLY A 262 0.57 27.35 -31.50
C GLY A 262 0.42 26.44 -30.30
N PHE A 263 1.01 26.86 -29.17
CA PHE A 263 0.98 26.12 -27.91
C PHE A 263 0.73 27.03 -26.72
N HIS A 264 -0.18 26.62 -25.84
CA HIS A 264 -0.27 27.15 -24.49
C HIS A 264 0.81 26.54 -23.62
N LYS A 265 1.64 27.39 -23.00
CA LYS A 265 2.68 26.98 -22.06
C LYS A 265 2.22 27.18 -20.62
N LEU A 266 2.01 26.09 -19.90
CA LEU A 266 1.55 26.08 -18.51
C LEU A 266 2.63 25.52 -17.59
N ASN A 267 3.00 26.25 -16.54
CA ASN A 267 4.00 25.77 -15.57
C ASN A 267 3.35 24.82 -14.59
N LYS A 268 3.73 23.55 -14.67
CA LYS A 268 3.05 22.44 -14.03
C LYS A 268 3.64 22.12 -12.65
N PHE A 269 2.78 21.98 -11.66
CA PHE A 269 3.12 21.53 -10.31
C PHE A 269 2.15 20.42 -9.88
N TYR A 270 2.68 19.32 -9.37
CA TYR A 270 1.89 18.28 -8.72
C TYR A 270 1.87 18.48 -7.21
N ILE A 271 0.70 18.37 -6.59
CA ILE A 271 0.58 18.26 -5.14
C ILE A 271 1.14 16.91 -4.71
N SER A 272 2.17 16.91 -3.88
CA SER A 272 2.76 15.68 -3.34
C SER A 272 1.82 15.06 -2.29
N PRO A 273 1.80 13.73 -2.17
CA PRO A 273 1.12 13.03 -1.08
C PRO A 273 1.69 13.44 0.29
N PHE A 274 0.87 13.38 1.33
CA PHE A 274 1.34 13.70 2.69
C PHE A 274 2.35 12.67 3.19
N THR A 275 3.44 13.17 3.76
CA THR A 275 4.41 12.36 4.50
C THR A 275 3.82 11.84 5.81
N GLU A 276 4.47 10.87 6.45
CA GLU A 276 4.07 10.40 7.78
C GLU A 276 4.01 11.52 8.82
N ASP A 277 4.95 12.45 8.74
CA ASP A 277 5.01 13.61 9.63
C ASP A 277 3.87 14.59 9.34
N ASP A 278 3.54 14.84 8.07
CA ASP A 278 2.40 15.68 7.70
C ASP A 278 1.07 15.07 8.19
N ILE A 279 0.90 13.75 8.07
CA ILE A 279 -0.29 13.03 8.56
C ILE A 279 -0.37 13.10 10.08
N ARG A 280 0.74 12.86 10.78
CA ARG A 280 0.80 12.97 12.24
C ARG A 280 0.43 14.39 12.64
N HIS A 281 1.01 15.40 12.00
CA HIS A 281 0.67 16.80 12.26
C HIS A 281 -0.83 17.08 12.05
N TYR A 282 -1.42 16.60 10.95
CA TYR A 282 -2.85 16.75 10.68
C TYR A 282 -3.71 16.13 11.80
N LEU A 283 -3.41 14.89 12.22
CA LEU A 283 -4.18 14.23 13.28
C LEU A 283 -4.05 14.93 14.63
N TYR A 284 -2.89 15.49 14.94
CA TYR A 284 -2.69 16.30 16.14
C TYR A 284 -3.44 17.63 16.07
N LYS A 285 -3.52 18.29 14.91
CA LYS A 285 -4.40 19.47 14.74
C LYS A 285 -5.86 19.09 14.91
N LYS A 286 -6.28 17.98 14.32
CA LYS A 286 -7.68 17.54 14.27
C LYS A 286 -8.22 17.10 15.63
N TYR A 287 -7.45 16.35 16.39
CA TYR A 287 -7.86 15.81 17.69
C TYR A 287 -7.19 16.51 18.87
N GLY A 288 -6.40 17.57 18.63
CA GLY A 288 -5.74 18.36 19.67
C GLY A 288 -4.32 17.88 19.98
N TYR A 289 -3.45 18.83 20.33
CA TYR A 289 -2.07 18.57 20.74
C TYR A 289 -1.96 18.16 22.21
N ILE A 290 -2.83 18.72 23.05
CA ILE A 290 -2.83 18.57 24.50
C ILE A 290 -3.30 17.16 24.88
N ARG A 291 -2.51 16.46 25.72
CA ARG A 291 -2.60 15.02 25.99
C ARG A 291 -3.93 14.54 26.58
N PHE A 292 -4.77 15.41 27.13
CA PHE A 292 -6.04 15.05 27.79
C PHE A 292 -7.30 15.34 26.95
N TRP A 293 -7.23 16.08 25.84
CA TRP A 293 -8.38 16.35 24.97
C TRP A 293 -8.39 15.35 23.81
N ASN A 294 -9.50 14.62 23.62
CA ASN A 294 -9.71 13.67 22.51
C ASN A 294 -8.57 12.64 22.31
N PHE A 295 -7.80 12.33 23.36
CA PHE A 295 -6.65 11.42 23.30
C PHE A 295 -7.02 10.05 22.72
N LYS A 296 -8.11 9.45 23.18
CA LYS A 296 -8.60 8.16 22.68
C LYS A 296 -8.88 8.19 21.18
N LYS A 297 -9.45 9.29 20.68
CA LYS A 297 -9.73 9.49 19.24
C LYS A 297 -8.44 9.60 18.45
N ARG A 298 -7.48 10.39 18.94
CA ARG A 298 -6.17 10.57 18.32
C ARG A 298 -5.38 9.26 18.28
N GLU A 299 -5.33 8.53 19.39
CA GLU A 299 -4.64 7.24 19.50
C GLU A 299 -5.26 6.21 18.54
N LYS A 300 -6.59 6.12 18.50
CA LYS A 300 -7.31 5.26 17.54
C LYS A 300 -6.97 5.62 16.09
N ALA A 301 -6.93 6.91 15.76
CA ALA A 301 -6.57 7.38 14.42
C ALA A 301 -5.11 7.04 14.06
N LEU A 302 -4.17 7.28 14.98
CA LEU A 302 -2.75 6.97 14.79
C LEU A 302 -2.54 5.46 14.61
N LYS A 303 -3.20 4.64 15.43
CA LYS A 303 -3.17 3.18 15.30
C LYS A 303 -3.73 2.70 13.96
N LEU A 304 -4.88 3.22 13.56
CA LEU A 304 -5.51 2.87 12.28
C LEU A 304 -4.62 3.21 11.08
N ILE A 305 -3.88 4.32 11.13
CA ILE A 305 -3.02 4.74 10.02
C ILE A 305 -1.62 4.13 10.09
N PHE A 306 -0.99 4.04 11.27
CA PHE A 306 0.43 3.66 11.36
C PHE A 306 0.65 2.21 11.79
N GLU A 307 -0.28 1.56 12.50
CA GLU A 307 -0.16 0.14 12.83
C GLU A 307 -0.81 -0.73 11.75
N ASN A 308 -2.06 -0.44 11.38
CA ASN A 308 -2.80 -1.27 10.43
C ASN A 308 -2.33 -1.10 8.97
N LEU A 309 -1.70 0.03 8.63
CA LEU A 309 -1.15 0.30 7.29
C LEU A 309 0.39 0.26 7.26
N LYS A 310 1.03 -0.25 8.33
CA LYS A 310 2.51 -0.27 8.46
C LYS A 310 3.20 -0.99 7.30
N GLU A 311 2.55 -1.99 6.74
CA GLU A 311 3.07 -2.82 5.64
C GLU A 311 2.65 -2.32 4.25
N THR A 312 1.77 -1.31 4.15
CA THR A 312 1.41 -0.73 2.85
C THR A 312 2.36 0.41 2.52
N LYS A 313 3.14 0.23 1.45
CA LYS A 313 4.01 1.27 0.88
C LYS A 313 3.24 2.42 0.23
N PHE A 314 1.91 2.29 0.08
CA PHE A 314 1.05 3.21 -0.67
C PHE A 314 0.75 4.52 0.08
N LEU A 315 1.56 5.54 -0.15
CA LEU A 315 1.36 6.90 0.40
C LEU A 315 0.07 7.55 -0.13
N LEU A 316 -0.37 7.16 -1.34
CA LEU A 316 -1.52 7.73 -2.06
C LEU A 316 -2.89 7.38 -1.45
N VAL A 317 -2.97 6.29 -0.69
CA VAL A 317 -4.21 5.85 -0.02
C VAL A 317 -4.54 6.73 1.19
N ARG A 318 -3.51 7.34 1.79
CA ARG A 318 -3.61 8.00 3.10
C ARG A 318 -4.48 9.27 3.06
N PRO A 319 -4.42 10.15 2.04
CA PRO A 319 -5.30 11.32 1.95
C PRO A 319 -6.79 10.97 1.86
N MET A 320 -7.13 9.90 1.12
CA MET A 320 -8.50 9.38 1.07
C MET A 320 -8.93 8.86 2.43
N LEU A 321 -8.11 8.05 3.12
CA LEU A 321 -8.45 7.60 4.48
C LEU A 321 -8.59 8.76 5.47
N LEU A 322 -7.79 9.82 5.33
CA LEU A 322 -7.89 11.01 6.17
C LEU A 322 -9.19 11.81 5.98
N SER A 323 -9.81 11.77 4.81
CA SER A 323 -11.13 12.39 4.62
C SER A 323 -12.23 11.62 5.35
N TYR A 324 -12.07 10.30 5.50
CA TYR A 324 -13.00 9.42 6.20
C TYR A 324 -12.57 9.10 7.64
N ILE A 325 -11.49 9.68 8.17
CA ILE A 325 -10.92 9.27 9.45
C ILE A 325 -11.90 9.35 10.64
N ASP A 326 -12.80 10.34 10.63
CA ASP A 326 -13.81 10.50 11.69
C ASP A 326 -14.81 9.36 11.71
N LEU A 327 -15.09 8.75 10.57
CA LEU A 327 -15.92 7.56 10.48
C LEU A 327 -15.35 6.46 11.38
N PHE A 328 -14.10 6.10 11.14
CA PHE A 328 -13.46 4.97 11.80
C PHE A 328 -13.22 5.25 13.28
N VAL A 329 -12.85 6.48 13.60
CA VAL A 329 -12.52 6.89 14.97
C VAL A 329 -13.76 6.99 15.86
N ASN A 330 -14.90 7.41 15.30
CA ASN A 330 -16.17 7.48 16.04
C ASN A 330 -16.92 6.14 16.06
N SER A 331 -16.63 5.22 15.15
CA SER A 331 -17.18 3.87 15.16
C SER A 331 -16.71 3.06 16.38
N ASN A 332 -17.56 2.17 16.91
CA ASN A 332 -17.17 1.19 17.93
C ASN A 332 -16.52 -0.08 17.31
N GLN A 333 -16.47 -0.18 15.99
CA GLN A 333 -15.85 -1.32 15.31
C GLN A 333 -14.34 -1.33 15.49
N ILE A 334 -13.79 -2.54 15.51
CA ILE A 334 -12.35 -2.83 15.48
C ILE A 334 -12.02 -3.28 14.06
N TYR A 335 -11.25 -2.45 13.35
CA TYR A 335 -10.74 -2.77 12.03
C TYR A 335 -9.45 -3.57 12.19
N LYS A 336 -9.47 -4.87 11.86
CA LYS A 336 -8.35 -5.79 12.13
C LYS A 336 -7.32 -5.78 11.01
N ASN A 337 -7.76 -5.57 9.78
CA ASN A 337 -6.92 -5.62 8.58
C ASN A 337 -7.30 -4.51 7.58
N ILE A 338 -6.62 -4.44 6.44
CA ILE A 338 -6.86 -3.37 5.47
C ILE A 338 -8.17 -3.56 4.72
N TRP A 339 -8.60 -4.80 4.51
CA TRP A 339 -9.90 -5.10 3.93
C TRP A 339 -11.03 -4.44 4.71
N ASP A 340 -11.05 -4.60 6.05
CA ASP A 340 -12.14 -4.06 6.89
C ASP A 340 -12.25 -2.54 6.76
N ILE A 341 -11.11 -1.86 6.59
CA ILE A 341 -11.06 -0.40 6.40
C ILE A 341 -11.67 -0.03 5.04
N TYR A 342 -11.28 -0.72 3.96
CA TYR A 342 -11.80 -0.46 2.62
C TYR A 342 -13.29 -0.80 2.49
N GLU A 343 -13.73 -1.89 3.12
CA GLU A 343 -15.13 -2.27 3.15
C GLU A 343 -15.99 -1.20 3.84
N ALA A 344 -15.57 -0.72 5.01
CA ALA A 344 -16.27 0.37 5.69
C ALA A 344 -16.24 1.68 4.90
N LEU A 345 -15.10 2.02 4.27
CA LEU A 345 -14.99 3.20 3.42
C LEU A 345 -15.97 3.17 2.23
N ILE A 346 -16.04 2.04 1.53
CA ILE A 346 -16.91 1.87 0.35
C ILE A 346 -18.37 1.87 0.77
N ASN A 347 -18.73 1.20 1.85
CA ASN A 347 -20.10 1.19 2.36
C ASN A 347 -20.57 2.61 2.70
N GLU A 348 -19.72 3.41 3.32
CA GLU A 348 -20.05 4.80 3.70
C GLU A 348 -20.14 5.74 2.50
N TRP A 349 -19.30 5.50 1.49
CA TRP A 349 -19.47 6.18 0.22
C TRP A 349 -20.82 5.83 -0.42
N ILE A 350 -21.19 4.55 -0.49
CA ILE A 350 -22.48 4.10 -1.04
C ILE A 350 -23.65 4.69 -0.24
N GLU A 351 -23.57 4.70 1.08
CA GLU A 351 -24.56 5.32 1.96
C GLU A 351 -24.71 6.81 1.67
N ARG A 352 -23.60 7.54 1.55
CA ARG A 352 -23.59 8.98 1.21
C ARG A 352 -24.23 9.24 -0.15
N GLU A 353 -23.91 8.44 -1.17
CA GLU A 353 -24.48 8.57 -2.51
C GLU A 353 -25.98 8.24 -2.52
N GLY A 354 -26.39 7.15 -1.87
CA GLY A 354 -27.80 6.78 -1.70
C GLY A 354 -28.62 7.86 -1.00
N ASN A 355 -28.08 8.47 0.05
CA ASN A 355 -28.72 9.53 0.83
C ASN A 355 -29.00 10.82 0.04
N LYS A 356 -28.43 10.99 -1.17
CA LYS A 356 -28.85 12.06 -2.09
C LYS A 356 -30.32 11.90 -2.51
N ARG A 357 -30.86 10.68 -2.44
CA ARG A 357 -32.26 10.33 -2.71
C ARG A 357 -33.07 10.03 -1.45
N LYS A 358 -32.65 10.51 -0.28
CA LYS A 358 -33.31 10.22 1.01
C LYS A 358 -34.83 10.50 1.06
N HIS A 359 -35.34 11.32 0.14
CA HIS A 359 -36.76 11.64 0.02
C HIS A 359 -37.59 10.55 -0.67
N ASP A 360 -36.95 9.54 -1.27
CA ASP A 360 -37.57 8.37 -1.88
C ASP A 360 -36.81 7.12 -1.40
N SER A 361 -37.41 6.37 -0.48
CA SER A 361 -36.78 5.21 0.15
C SER A 361 -36.47 4.09 -0.86
N ILE A 362 -37.35 3.88 -1.86
CA ILE A 362 -37.18 2.85 -2.88
C ILE A 362 -36.04 3.25 -3.82
N ALA A 363 -36.03 4.49 -4.31
CA ALA A 363 -34.96 4.97 -5.18
C ALA A 363 -33.61 5.09 -4.45
N CYS A 364 -33.61 5.34 -3.14
CA CYS A 364 -32.43 5.31 -2.29
C CYS A 364 -31.83 3.89 -2.20
N GLN A 365 -32.64 2.90 -1.85
CA GLN A 365 -32.23 1.49 -1.76
C GLN A 365 -31.69 0.99 -3.12
N GLN A 366 -32.45 1.25 -4.20
CA GLN A 366 -32.09 0.82 -5.55
C GLN A 366 -30.78 1.47 -6.02
N LEU A 367 -30.55 2.75 -5.72
CA LEU A 367 -29.30 3.42 -6.06
C LEU A 367 -28.10 2.79 -5.33
N LYS A 368 -28.24 2.42 -4.05
CA LYS A 368 -27.15 1.80 -3.28
C LYS A 368 -26.76 0.44 -3.86
N GLU A 369 -27.75 -0.40 -4.14
CA GLU A 369 -27.54 -1.74 -4.72
C GLU A 369 -26.95 -1.64 -6.13
N ASN A 370 -27.48 -0.74 -6.95
CA ASN A 370 -26.95 -0.48 -8.30
C ASN A 370 -25.50 0.00 -8.22
N LEU A 371 -25.18 0.96 -7.36
CA LEU A 371 -23.83 1.52 -7.25
C LEU A 371 -22.80 0.47 -6.82
N HIS A 372 -23.16 -0.41 -5.88
CA HIS A 372 -22.29 -1.51 -5.44
C HIS A 372 -22.03 -2.50 -6.58
N ASN A 373 -23.10 -3.06 -7.14
CA ASN A 373 -23.02 -4.10 -8.17
C ASN A 373 -22.36 -3.58 -9.45
N TYR A 374 -22.69 -2.36 -9.85
CA TYR A 374 -22.14 -1.75 -11.05
C TYR A 374 -20.66 -1.42 -10.89
N SER A 375 -20.23 -0.93 -9.71
CA SER A 375 -18.81 -0.73 -9.43
C SER A 375 -18.04 -2.05 -9.49
N GLN A 376 -18.59 -3.13 -8.90
CA GLN A 376 -17.96 -4.44 -8.95
C GLN A 376 -17.84 -4.96 -10.39
N LYS A 377 -18.90 -4.84 -11.20
CA LYS A 377 -18.87 -5.25 -12.62
C LYS A 377 -17.86 -4.45 -13.43
N ILE A 378 -17.84 -3.12 -13.32
CA ILE A 378 -16.86 -2.28 -14.03
C ILE A 378 -15.43 -2.68 -13.64
N ALA A 379 -15.18 -2.96 -12.36
CA ALA A 379 -13.85 -3.37 -11.91
C ALA A 379 -13.38 -4.68 -12.58
N VAL A 380 -14.29 -5.67 -12.66
CA VAL A 380 -14.03 -6.94 -13.33
C VAL A 380 -13.82 -6.74 -14.83
N THR A 381 -14.67 -5.97 -15.50
CA THR A 381 -14.54 -5.70 -16.95
C THR A 381 -13.27 -4.92 -17.29
N ILE A 382 -12.87 -3.95 -16.45
CA ILE A 382 -11.58 -3.24 -16.58
C ILE A 382 -10.41 -4.22 -16.44
N TYR A 383 -10.50 -5.16 -15.50
CA TYR A 383 -9.49 -6.17 -15.27
C TYR A 383 -9.38 -7.16 -16.45
N GLU A 384 -10.50 -7.65 -16.97
CA GLU A 384 -10.53 -8.61 -18.08
C GLU A 384 -10.03 -8.01 -19.39
N ASN A 385 -10.24 -6.70 -19.61
CA ASN A 385 -9.78 -5.99 -20.80
C ASN A 385 -8.34 -5.45 -20.71
N ARG A 386 -7.60 -5.77 -19.63
CA ARG A 386 -6.22 -5.31 -19.49
C ARG A 386 -5.32 -5.93 -20.58
N LYS A 387 -4.55 -5.10 -21.26
CA LYS A 387 -3.58 -5.55 -22.27
C LYS A 387 -2.20 -5.61 -21.63
N GLY A 388 -1.71 -6.82 -21.37
CA GLY A 388 -0.43 -7.04 -20.68
C GLY A 388 -0.42 -6.41 -19.29
N MET A 389 0.61 -5.61 -18.98
CA MET A 389 0.77 -4.97 -17.67
C MET A 389 -0.06 -3.69 -17.46
N GLN A 390 -0.78 -3.21 -18.49
CA GLN A 390 -1.50 -1.94 -18.44
C GLN A 390 -3.00 -2.13 -18.22
N ILE A 391 -3.53 -1.55 -17.14
CA ILE A 391 -4.97 -1.50 -16.87
C ILE A 391 -5.62 -0.50 -17.84
N VAL A 392 -6.62 -0.96 -18.60
CA VAL A 392 -7.31 -0.16 -19.61
C VAL A 392 -8.66 0.31 -19.06
N SER A 393 -8.96 1.60 -19.19
CA SER A 393 -10.26 2.19 -18.87
C SER A 393 -11.28 1.88 -19.97
N LEU A 394 -12.56 1.73 -19.62
CA LEU A 394 -13.64 1.40 -20.56
C LEU A 394 -14.40 2.65 -21.02
N THR A 395 -14.73 2.75 -22.31
CA THR A 395 -15.67 3.75 -22.81
C THR A 395 -17.08 3.51 -22.25
N LYS A 396 -17.95 4.51 -22.39
CA LYS A 396 -19.37 4.36 -22.02
C LYS A 396 -19.97 3.23 -22.84
N GLU A 397 -19.77 3.22 -24.14
CA GLU A 397 -20.36 2.27 -25.08
C GLU A 397 -19.92 0.84 -24.75
N GLU A 398 -18.62 0.63 -24.53
CA GLU A 398 -18.06 -0.67 -24.09
C GLU A 398 -18.63 -1.14 -22.75
N ALA A 399 -18.82 -0.23 -21.80
CA ALA A 399 -19.42 -0.57 -20.52
C ALA A 399 -20.93 -0.86 -20.61
N THR A 400 -21.65 -0.25 -21.57
CA THR A 400 -23.10 -0.44 -21.74
C THR A 400 -23.43 -1.69 -22.55
N GLU A 401 -22.58 -2.05 -23.53
CA GLU A 401 -22.71 -3.33 -24.28
C GLU A 401 -22.47 -4.54 -23.37
N ASN A 402 -21.57 -4.42 -22.39
CA ASN A 402 -21.23 -5.49 -21.45
C ASN A 402 -22.08 -5.49 -20.16
N ILE A 403 -22.86 -4.44 -19.88
CA ILE A 403 -23.59 -4.29 -18.61
C ILE A 403 -24.99 -3.72 -18.87
N ASN A 404 -26.03 -4.48 -18.52
CA ASN A 404 -27.42 -4.02 -18.60
C ASN A 404 -27.62 -2.77 -17.71
N ASP A 405 -27.95 -1.65 -18.32
CA ASP A 405 -27.78 -0.29 -17.80
C ASP A 405 -28.68 0.01 -16.59
N ALA A 406 -28.09 0.37 -15.44
CA ALA A 406 -28.81 0.64 -14.19
C ALA A 406 -28.45 1.98 -13.53
N LEU A 407 -27.50 2.74 -14.08
CA LEU A 407 -27.03 4.02 -13.52
C LEU A 407 -27.13 5.15 -14.54
N LYS A 408 -28.05 6.08 -14.31
CA LYS A 408 -28.28 7.24 -15.18
C LYS A 408 -27.12 8.24 -15.11
N HIS A 409 -26.87 8.99 -16.19
CA HIS A 409 -25.72 9.90 -16.34
C HIS A 409 -25.51 10.93 -15.24
N TYR A 410 -26.55 11.32 -14.51
CA TYR A 410 -26.48 12.31 -13.43
C TYR A 410 -26.25 11.68 -12.03
N GLU A 411 -26.20 10.35 -11.93
CA GLU A 411 -26.13 9.63 -10.66
C GLU A 411 -24.70 9.48 -10.12
N VAL A 412 -23.69 9.67 -10.97
CA VAL A 412 -22.27 9.57 -10.60
C VAL A 412 -21.60 10.95 -10.73
N THR A 413 -21.44 11.64 -9.60
CA THR A 413 -20.77 12.95 -9.59
C THR A 413 -19.24 12.80 -9.57
N GLY A 414 -18.50 13.85 -9.95
CA GLY A 414 -17.04 13.84 -9.93
C GLY A 414 -16.42 13.56 -8.55
N GLN A 415 -17.16 13.67 -7.45
CA GLN A 415 -16.69 13.41 -6.07
C GLN A 415 -16.97 11.98 -5.60
N SER A 416 -17.33 11.08 -6.50
CA SER A 416 -17.61 9.67 -6.26
C SER A 416 -16.34 8.81 -6.32
N LEU A 417 -16.34 7.62 -5.72
CA LEU A 417 -15.22 6.66 -5.81
C LEU A 417 -15.12 5.98 -7.19
N LEU A 418 -16.21 6.02 -7.95
CA LEU A 418 -16.27 5.67 -9.37
C LEU A 418 -16.70 6.92 -10.13
N THR A 419 -16.00 7.30 -11.21
CA THR A 419 -16.24 8.53 -12.00
C THR A 419 -15.97 8.29 -13.49
N ARG A 420 -16.18 9.33 -14.30
CA ARG A 420 -15.75 9.36 -15.71
C ARG A 420 -14.65 10.40 -15.93
N ASP A 421 -13.67 10.07 -16.77
CA ASP A 421 -12.61 11.00 -17.17
C ASP A 421 -13.06 11.94 -18.32
N ALA A 422 -12.12 12.71 -18.87
CA ALA A 422 -12.39 13.69 -19.94
C ALA A 422 -12.82 13.02 -21.26
N GLU A 423 -12.44 11.76 -21.46
CA GLU A 423 -12.75 10.92 -22.62
C GLU A 423 -14.03 10.07 -22.40
N ASN A 424 -14.81 10.41 -21.36
CA ASN A 424 -16.03 9.70 -20.96
C ASN A 424 -15.80 8.22 -20.58
N LYS A 425 -14.57 7.84 -20.24
CA LYS A 425 -14.23 6.47 -19.81
C LYS A 425 -14.43 6.30 -18.31
N TRP A 426 -14.88 5.11 -17.91
CA TRP A 426 -15.06 4.75 -16.50
C TRP A 426 -13.72 4.61 -15.80
N LYS A 427 -13.59 5.28 -14.64
CA LYS A 427 -12.37 5.27 -13.84
C LYS A 427 -12.68 5.35 -12.35
N PHE A 428 -12.01 4.50 -11.58
CA PHE A 428 -12.02 4.61 -10.11
C PHE A 428 -11.18 5.78 -9.64
N ALA A 429 -11.64 6.46 -8.58
CA ALA A 429 -10.94 7.59 -7.99
C ALA A 429 -9.54 7.24 -7.48
N HIS A 430 -9.29 5.96 -7.19
CA HIS A 430 -7.98 5.43 -6.84
C HIS A 430 -7.86 3.96 -7.29
N ARG A 431 -6.66 3.56 -7.75
CA ARG A 431 -6.36 2.19 -8.22
C ARG A 431 -6.68 1.13 -7.16
N SER A 432 -6.39 1.40 -5.89
CA SER A 432 -6.68 0.45 -4.81
C SER A 432 -8.18 0.19 -4.60
N ILE A 433 -9.09 1.09 -5.02
CA ILE A 433 -10.53 0.85 -4.98
C ILE A 433 -10.93 -0.13 -6.09
N LEU A 434 -10.38 0.05 -7.29
CA LEU A 434 -10.51 -0.92 -8.38
C LEU A 434 -10.04 -2.31 -7.91
N GLU A 435 -8.83 -2.37 -7.36
CA GLU A 435 -8.23 -3.61 -6.84
C GLU A 435 -9.03 -4.25 -5.71
N PHE A 436 -9.67 -3.44 -4.86
CA PHE A 436 -10.58 -3.97 -3.83
C PHE A 436 -11.81 -4.64 -4.44
N PHE A 437 -12.44 -4.04 -5.45
CA PHE A 437 -13.58 -4.66 -6.13
C PHE A 437 -13.19 -5.93 -6.89
N ILE A 438 -12.01 -5.96 -7.52
CA ILE A 438 -11.44 -7.18 -8.15
C ILE A 438 -11.26 -8.28 -7.10
N ALA A 439 -10.63 -7.96 -5.96
CA ALA A 439 -10.46 -8.91 -4.87
C ALA A 439 -11.80 -9.38 -4.29
N LYS A 440 -12.80 -8.49 -4.22
CA LYS A 440 -14.16 -8.82 -3.77
C LYS A 440 -14.89 -9.76 -4.72
N GLU A 441 -14.66 -9.66 -6.03
CA GLU A 441 -15.13 -10.66 -6.98
C GLU A 441 -14.44 -12.01 -6.72
N ALA A 442 -13.11 -12.03 -6.57
CA ALA A 442 -12.38 -13.28 -6.32
C ALA A 442 -12.80 -13.98 -5.02
N VAL A 443 -13.17 -13.23 -3.98
CA VAL A 443 -13.68 -13.81 -2.73
C VAL A 443 -15.06 -14.44 -2.90
N LYS A 444 -15.89 -13.91 -3.80
CA LYS A 444 -17.27 -14.38 -4.05
C LYS A 444 -17.33 -15.49 -5.11
N ASN A 445 -16.44 -15.43 -6.10
CA ASN A 445 -16.49 -16.23 -7.31
C ASN A 445 -15.19 -17.01 -7.49
N GLN A 446 -15.25 -18.31 -7.20
CA GLN A 446 -14.10 -19.21 -7.26
C GLN A 446 -13.54 -19.35 -8.68
N GLU A 447 -14.39 -19.28 -9.72
CA GLU A 447 -13.92 -19.38 -11.11
C GLU A 447 -13.08 -18.16 -11.49
N PHE A 448 -13.54 -16.97 -11.13
CA PHE A 448 -12.78 -15.74 -11.29
C PHE A 448 -11.47 -15.79 -10.48
N ALA A 449 -11.54 -16.23 -9.22
CA ALA A 449 -10.36 -16.38 -8.36
C ALA A 449 -9.28 -17.28 -8.98
N ASN A 450 -9.68 -18.40 -9.59
CA ASN A 450 -8.75 -19.35 -10.21
C ASN A 450 -8.02 -18.79 -11.45
N LYS A 451 -8.61 -17.79 -12.11
CA LYS A 451 -8.08 -17.08 -13.29
C LYS A 451 -7.43 -15.74 -12.92
N LEU A 452 -7.50 -15.34 -11.65
CA LEU A 452 -7.01 -14.06 -11.17
C LEU A 452 -5.48 -14.06 -11.19
N ASP A 453 -4.91 -13.19 -12.03
CA ASP A 453 -3.51 -12.85 -12.05
C ASP A 453 -3.32 -11.45 -11.46
N VAL A 454 -2.67 -11.42 -10.30
CA VAL A 454 -2.42 -10.21 -9.51
C VAL A 454 -1.08 -9.56 -9.85
N THR A 455 -0.46 -9.88 -10.98
CA THR A 455 0.73 -9.16 -11.46
C THR A 455 0.42 -7.67 -11.56
N ASN A 456 1.22 -6.84 -10.87
CA ASN A 456 0.99 -5.41 -10.68
C ASN A 456 -0.33 -5.04 -9.95
N LEU A 457 -1.01 -5.96 -9.26
CA LEU A 457 -2.18 -5.65 -8.43
C LEU A 457 -1.87 -5.96 -6.96
N ASP A 458 -0.89 -5.24 -6.42
CA ASP A 458 -0.36 -5.47 -5.07
C ASP A 458 -1.41 -5.35 -3.97
N MET A 459 -2.34 -4.39 -4.09
CA MET A 459 -3.44 -4.24 -3.14
C MET A 459 -4.46 -5.36 -3.32
N ALA A 460 -4.79 -5.76 -4.55
CA ALA A 460 -5.69 -6.90 -4.80
C ALA A 460 -5.08 -8.18 -4.21
N LYS A 461 -3.79 -8.44 -4.45
CA LYS A 461 -3.06 -9.55 -3.84
C LYS A 461 -3.16 -9.53 -2.33
N LYS A 462 -2.91 -8.37 -1.70
CA LYS A 462 -3.01 -8.22 -0.24
C LYS A 462 -4.43 -8.50 0.27
N PHE A 463 -5.45 -7.93 -0.37
CA PHE A 463 -6.86 -8.17 -0.02
C PHE A 463 -7.23 -9.65 -0.14
N CYS A 464 -6.80 -10.31 -1.21
CA CYS A 464 -7.04 -11.73 -1.41
C CYS A 464 -6.30 -12.58 -0.34
N ILE A 465 -5.05 -12.26 0.02
CA ILE A 465 -4.33 -12.92 1.12
C ILE A 465 -5.08 -12.77 2.45
N GLU A 466 -5.50 -11.55 2.81
CA GLU A 466 -6.27 -11.27 4.03
C GLU A 466 -7.61 -12.03 4.06
N LYS A 467 -8.20 -12.29 2.89
CA LYS A 467 -9.42 -13.11 2.74
C LYS A 467 -9.16 -14.59 2.45
N GLY A 468 -7.91 -15.03 2.62
CA GLY A 468 -7.57 -16.44 2.57
C GLY A 468 -7.48 -17.08 1.21
N LEU A 469 -7.29 -16.25 0.19
CA LEU A 469 -6.95 -16.64 -1.17
C LEU A 469 -5.44 -16.58 -1.44
N GLY A 470 -4.59 -16.52 -0.40
CA GLY A 470 -3.12 -16.49 -0.56
C GLY A 470 -2.56 -17.67 -1.37
N TYR A 471 -3.20 -18.84 -1.24
CA TYR A 471 -2.89 -20.04 -2.01
C TYR A 471 -2.92 -19.85 -3.54
N LEU A 472 -3.60 -18.82 -4.06
CA LEU A 472 -3.64 -18.51 -5.49
C LEU A 472 -2.33 -17.91 -6.01
N PHE A 473 -1.54 -17.27 -5.14
CA PHE A 473 -0.43 -16.39 -5.57
C PHE A 473 0.94 -16.82 -5.06
N ASP A 474 1.01 -17.94 -4.33
CA ASP A 474 2.19 -18.40 -3.61
C ASP A 474 2.72 -19.73 -4.15
N TYR A 475 2.51 -20.04 -5.44
CA TYR A 475 3.14 -21.19 -6.12
C TYR A 475 4.10 -20.71 -7.21
N VAL A 476 5.32 -21.26 -7.19
CA VAL A 476 6.36 -20.98 -8.17
C VAL A 476 6.31 -22.04 -9.28
N PRO A 477 6.24 -21.67 -10.56
CA PRO A 477 6.43 -22.61 -11.66
C PRO A 477 7.88 -23.07 -11.72
N ILE A 478 8.10 -24.36 -11.56
CA ILE A 478 9.41 -24.99 -11.69
C ILE A 478 9.48 -25.67 -13.06
N LYS A 479 10.42 -25.19 -13.89
CA LYS A 479 10.73 -25.85 -15.16
C LYS A 479 11.43 -27.18 -14.85
N GLY A 480 10.81 -28.26 -15.29
CA GLY A 480 11.38 -29.60 -15.24
C GLY A 480 12.66 -29.70 -16.05
N GLY A 481 13.49 -30.66 -15.69
CA GLY A 481 14.82 -30.84 -16.25
C GLY A 481 15.51 -32.04 -15.64
N GLU A 482 16.75 -32.27 -16.08
CA GLU A 482 17.61 -33.30 -15.52
C GLU A 482 18.54 -32.69 -14.47
N PHE A 483 18.71 -33.37 -13.35
CA PHE A 483 19.65 -32.99 -12.30
C PHE A 483 20.23 -34.21 -11.60
N THR A 484 21.40 -34.02 -11.00
CA THR A 484 22.02 -35.03 -10.14
C THR A 484 21.50 -34.88 -8.72
N MET A 485 20.75 -35.88 -8.26
CA MET A 485 20.19 -35.94 -6.92
C MET A 485 21.14 -36.70 -5.98
N GLY A 486 21.28 -36.26 -4.73
CA GLY A 486 22.25 -36.80 -3.76
C GLY A 486 23.53 -35.97 -3.63
N SER A 487 24.48 -36.43 -2.82
CA SER A 487 25.74 -35.73 -2.51
C SER A 487 26.97 -36.46 -3.07
N PRO A 488 27.97 -35.73 -3.61
CA PRO A 488 29.18 -36.33 -4.16
C PRO A 488 30.03 -36.96 -3.07
N ASP A 489 30.93 -37.87 -3.45
CA ASP A 489 31.66 -38.69 -2.47
C ASP A 489 32.53 -37.89 -1.49
N GLY A 490 32.99 -36.71 -1.92
CA GLY A 490 33.81 -35.79 -1.13
C GLY A 490 33.04 -34.72 -0.34
N GLU A 491 31.71 -34.71 -0.38
CA GLU A 491 30.92 -33.71 0.37
C GLU A 491 31.05 -33.93 1.88
N VAL A 492 31.39 -32.86 2.62
CA VAL A 492 31.56 -32.91 4.07
C VAL A 492 30.22 -33.25 4.75
N ASP A 493 30.26 -34.14 5.74
CA ASP A 493 29.09 -34.63 6.49
C ASP A 493 28.02 -35.36 5.65
N ARG A 494 28.38 -35.91 4.49
CA ARG A 494 27.48 -36.77 3.70
C ARG A 494 27.08 -38.05 4.44
N SER A 495 25.87 -38.53 4.18
CA SER A 495 25.42 -39.87 4.58
C SER A 495 25.69 -40.90 3.48
N SER A 496 25.81 -42.18 3.84
CA SER A 496 25.92 -43.29 2.89
C SER A 496 24.63 -43.54 2.09
N THR A 497 23.52 -42.90 2.45
CA THR A 497 22.20 -43.04 1.81
C THR A 497 21.89 -41.93 0.79
N GLU A 498 22.88 -41.06 0.53
CA GLU A 498 22.78 -39.89 -0.35
C GLU A 498 23.48 -40.10 -1.69
N THR A 499 23.62 -41.34 -2.16
CA THR A 499 24.35 -41.66 -3.40
C THR A 499 23.82 -40.90 -4.61
N GLN A 500 24.73 -40.29 -5.37
CA GLN A 500 24.39 -39.55 -6.59
C GLN A 500 23.81 -40.44 -7.69
N HIS A 501 22.71 -39.98 -8.26
CA HIS A 501 22.02 -40.58 -9.41
C HIS A 501 21.31 -39.51 -10.24
N GLN A 502 21.00 -39.82 -11.50
CA GLN A 502 20.39 -38.85 -12.43
C GLN A 502 18.87 -38.94 -12.36
N VAL A 503 18.23 -37.77 -12.24
CA VAL A 503 16.77 -37.65 -12.16
C VAL A 503 16.29 -36.66 -13.20
N LYS A 504 15.21 -37.02 -13.91
CA LYS A 504 14.47 -36.15 -14.81
C LYS A 504 13.11 -35.82 -14.22
N LEU A 505 12.80 -34.53 -14.06
CA LEU A 505 11.50 -34.08 -13.55
C LEU A 505 10.69 -33.37 -14.65
N HIS A 506 9.37 -33.51 -14.58
CA HIS A 506 8.45 -32.70 -15.38
C HIS A 506 8.28 -31.30 -14.79
N ASN A 507 7.60 -30.42 -15.51
CA ASN A 507 7.19 -29.12 -14.96
C ASN A 507 6.19 -29.36 -13.81
N PHE A 508 6.36 -28.62 -12.73
CA PHE A 508 5.43 -28.61 -11.60
C PHE A 508 5.36 -27.24 -10.96
N TYR A 509 4.38 -27.04 -10.10
CA TYR A 509 4.29 -25.85 -9.27
C TYR A 509 4.56 -26.23 -7.82
N ILE A 510 5.38 -25.48 -7.11
CA ILE A 510 5.63 -25.70 -5.68
C ILE A 510 5.32 -24.46 -4.87
N ALA A 511 4.75 -24.64 -3.69
CA ALA A 511 4.48 -23.53 -2.80
C ALA A 511 5.77 -22.80 -2.43
N LYS A 512 5.73 -21.48 -2.60
CA LYS A 512 6.79 -20.52 -2.32
C LYS A 512 7.26 -20.61 -0.87
N TYR A 513 6.32 -20.86 0.02
CA TYR A 513 6.48 -20.94 1.47
C TYR A 513 6.00 -22.31 1.99
N VAL A 514 6.50 -22.68 3.18
CA VAL A 514 5.87 -23.71 4.01
C VAL A 514 4.47 -23.23 4.42
N VAL A 515 3.50 -24.15 4.53
CA VAL A 515 2.12 -23.80 4.92
C VAL A 515 2.14 -23.07 6.26
N THR A 516 1.48 -21.91 6.29
CA THR A 516 1.39 -21.06 7.47
C THR A 516 0.31 -21.53 8.44
N VAL A 517 0.39 -21.07 9.69
CA VAL A 517 -0.67 -21.28 10.68
C VAL A 517 -2.00 -20.68 10.21
N ALA A 518 -1.99 -19.54 9.52
CA ALA A 518 -3.19 -18.91 8.96
C ALA A 518 -3.88 -19.76 7.89
N GLU A 519 -3.09 -20.34 6.98
CA GLU A 519 -3.61 -21.20 5.91
C GLU A 519 -4.14 -22.53 6.49
N PHE A 520 -3.40 -23.13 7.40
CA PHE A 520 -3.82 -24.38 8.04
C PHE A 520 -5.08 -24.19 8.90
N ARG A 521 -5.22 -23.04 9.57
CA ARG A 521 -6.45 -22.71 10.31
C ARG A 521 -7.69 -22.70 9.43
N LYS A 522 -7.60 -22.13 8.23
CA LYS A 522 -8.72 -22.10 7.26
C LYS A 522 -9.15 -23.50 6.86
N PHE A 523 -8.19 -24.38 6.59
CA PHE A 523 -8.47 -25.80 6.37
C PHE A 523 -9.28 -26.40 7.53
N ILE A 524 -8.82 -26.21 8.77
CA ILE A 524 -9.49 -26.75 9.96
C ILE A 524 -10.89 -26.15 10.15
N GLU A 525 -11.05 -24.84 9.98
CA GLU A 525 -12.32 -24.14 10.16
C GLU A 525 -13.37 -24.52 9.12
N GLU A 526 -12.96 -24.73 7.85
CA GLU A 526 -13.90 -25.02 6.76
C GLU A 526 -14.37 -26.48 6.74
N CYS A 527 -13.51 -27.44 7.07
CA CYS A 527 -13.87 -28.86 7.02
C CYS A 527 -14.00 -29.54 8.38
N GLY A 528 -13.72 -28.84 9.48
CA GLY A 528 -13.79 -29.41 10.82
C GLY A 528 -12.77 -30.52 11.09
N TYR A 529 -11.66 -30.56 10.34
CA TYR A 529 -10.66 -31.61 10.46
C TYR A 529 -9.98 -31.58 11.84
N LYS A 530 -9.80 -32.75 12.44
CA LYS A 530 -9.00 -32.93 13.67
C LYS A 530 -7.66 -33.53 13.33
N THR A 531 -6.60 -32.84 13.72
CA THR A 531 -5.22 -33.30 13.49
C THR A 531 -4.91 -34.55 14.31
N ASP A 532 -3.91 -35.31 13.87
CA ASP A 532 -3.45 -36.48 14.61
C ASP A 532 -2.91 -36.13 16.01
N ALA A 533 -2.31 -34.94 16.17
CA ALA A 533 -1.92 -34.42 17.49
C ALA A 533 -3.12 -34.14 18.41
N GLU A 534 -4.24 -33.64 17.86
CA GLU A 534 -5.48 -33.46 18.61
C GLU A 534 -6.11 -34.81 18.98
N LYS A 535 -6.13 -35.78 18.07
CA LYS A 535 -6.64 -37.14 18.35
C LYS A 535 -5.82 -37.84 19.44
N ALA A 536 -4.49 -37.68 19.41
CA ALA A 536 -3.58 -38.24 20.40
C ALA A 536 -3.50 -37.41 21.70
N ASN A 537 -4.18 -36.26 21.75
CA ASN A 537 -4.15 -35.29 22.86
C ASN A 537 -2.72 -34.93 23.35
N SER A 538 -1.72 -35.00 22.47
CA SER A 538 -0.33 -34.76 22.86
C SER A 538 0.57 -34.50 21.65
N SER A 539 1.58 -33.67 21.87
CA SER A 539 2.70 -33.47 20.95
C SER A 539 3.98 -33.14 21.72
N ARG A 540 5.12 -33.13 21.03
CA ARG A 540 6.42 -32.82 21.65
C ARG A 540 6.70 -31.34 21.62
N ILE A 541 7.23 -30.82 22.72
CA ILE A 541 7.63 -29.42 22.90
C ILE A 541 9.10 -29.32 23.27
N TRP A 542 9.68 -28.18 22.95
CA TRP A 542 11.01 -27.79 23.38
C TRP A 542 10.94 -27.01 24.70
N THR A 543 11.65 -27.49 25.72
CA THR A 543 11.70 -26.81 27.04
C THR A 543 12.81 -25.76 27.15
N GLY A 544 13.60 -25.56 26.09
CA GLY A 544 14.87 -24.83 26.15
C GLY A 544 16.08 -25.73 26.40
N LYS A 545 15.86 -26.97 26.86
CA LYS A 545 16.93 -27.95 27.17
C LYS A 545 16.68 -29.32 26.56
N GLU A 546 15.42 -29.75 26.50
CA GLU A 546 15.06 -31.09 26.06
C GLU A 546 13.68 -31.12 25.39
N TRP A 547 13.42 -32.22 24.68
CA TRP A 547 12.16 -32.47 24.00
C TRP A 547 11.23 -33.38 24.83
N LYS A 548 10.11 -32.84 25.29
CA LYS A 548 9.15 -33.55 26.15
C LYS A 548 7.76 -33.61 25.52
N TYR A 549 7.03 -34.70 25.77
CA TYR A 549 5.60 -34.75 25.44
C TYR A 549 4.81 -33.90 26.43
N LYS A 550 3.85 -33.15 25.91
CA LYS A 550 2.93 -32.36 26.71
C LYS A 550 1.50 -32.57 26.18
N ALA A 551 0.59 -32.84 27.10
CA ALA A 551 -0.82 -33.00 26.79
C ALA A 551 -1.42 -31.69 26.25
N GLY A 552 -2.42 -31.81 25.37
CA GLY A 552 -3.14 -30.66 24.80
C GLY A 552 -2.37 -29.83 23.75
N VAL A 553 -1.13 -30.21 23.41
CA VAL A 553 -0.32 -29.52 22.40
C VAL A 553 -0.71 -29.99 21.00
N ASN A 554 -1.01 -29.04 20.11
CA ASN A 554 -1.39 -29.27 18.71
C ASN A 554 -0.92 -28.10 17.82
N TRP A 555 -1.38 -28.04 16.58
CA TRP A 555 -0.99 -27.03 15.58
C TRP A 555 -1.23 -25.57 16.00
N ARG A 556 -2.11 -25.31 16.97
CA ARG A 556 -2.32 -23.97 17.56
C ARG A 556 -1.20 -23.54 18.50
N CYS A 557 -0.30 -24.45 18.86
CA CYS A 557 0.80 -24.18 19.77
C CYS A 557 2.11 -23.88 19.01
N GLY A 558 2.94 -23.05 19.64
CA GLY A 558 4.33 -22.85 19.23
C GLY A 558 5.24 -23.96 19.76
N VAL A 559 6.54 -23.84 19.47
CA VAL A 559 7.54 -24.88 19.77
C VAL A 559 7.64 -25.25 21.26
N GLY A 560 7.33 -24.33 22.17
CA GLY A 560 7.34 -24.56 23.63
C GLY A 560 5.99 -25.05 24.18
N GLY A 561 4.99 -25.28 23.33
CA GLY A 561 3.66 -25.73 23.74
C GLY A 561 2.75 -24.64 24.30
N GLN A 562 3.12 -23.37 24.15
CA GLN A 562 2.24 -22.22 24.38
C GLN A 562 1.32 -22.01 23.18
N LEU A 563 0.10 -21.53 23.40
CA LEU A 563 -0.76 -21.09 22.31
C LEU A 563 -0.09 -19.95 21.55
N ARG A 564 -0.13 -20.03 20.22
CA ARG A 564 0.42 -18.99 19.34
C ARG A 564 -0.38 -17.70 19.49
N LEU A 565 0.33 -16.58 19.50
CA LEU A 565 -0.28 -15.26 19.45
C LEU A 565 -0.79 -14.96 18.03
N GLN A 566 -1.74 -14.03 17.91
CA GLN A 566 -2.34 -13.70 16.60
C GLN A 566 -1.30 -13.16 15.59
N ASN A 567 -0.22 -12.54 16.05
CA ASN A 567 0.87 -12.06 15.20
C ASN A 567 1.83 -13.17 14.73
N GLU A 568 1.66 -14.43 15.14
CA GLU A 568 2.44 -15.58 14.68
C GLU A 568 1.74 -16.36 13.57
N GLU A 569 0.71 -15.77 12.94
CA GLU A 569 -0.06 -16.40 11.87
C GLU A 569 0.75 -16.71 10.61
N ASN A 570 1.80 -15.92 10.33
CA ASN A 570 2.72 -16.10 9.21
C ASN A 570 3.91 -17.03 9.50
N HIS A 571 3.89 -17.75 10.64
CA HIS A 571 4.88 -18.78 10.94
C HIS A 571 4.47 -20.13 10.32
N PRO A 572 5.43 -21.05 10.09
CA PRO A 572 5.10 -22.38 9.61
C PRO A 572 4.19 -23.11 10.61
N VAL A 573 3.17 -23.78 10.10
CA VAL A 573 2.39 -24.72 10.90
C VAL A 573 3.28 -25.90 11.29
N ILE A 574 3.23 -26.26 12.56
CA ILE A 574 3.99 -27.38 13.15
C ILE A 574 3.05 -28.24 14.00
N HIS A 575 3.55 -29.33 14.57
CA HIS A 575 2.73 -30.36 15.22
C HIS A 575 1.71 -31.01 14.26
N VAL A 576 2.05 -31.05 12.98
CA VAL A 576 1.27 -31.69 11.92
C VAL A 576 1.97 -32.97 11.47
N SER A 577 1.21 -34.05 11.38
CA SER A 577 1.66 -35.33 10.85
C SER A 577 1.63 -35.33 9.32
N TRP A 578 2.20 -36.37 8.73
CA TRP A 578 2.10 -36.58 7.27
C TRP A 578 0.64 -36.72 6.82
N ASN A 579 -0.20 -37.37 7.64
CA ASN A 579 -1.64 -37.51 7.36
C ASN A 579 -2.35 -36.16 7.35
N ASP A 580 -2.01 -35.28 8.30
CA ASP A 580 -2.58 -33.93 8.38
C ASP A 580 -2.16 -33.11 7.15
N ALA A 581 -0.90 -33.22 6.74
CA ALA A 581 -0.35 -32.54 5.56
C ALA A 581 -1.00 -33.04 4.25
N LYS A 582 -1.19 -34.36 4.12
CA LYS A 582 -1.92 -34.94 2.98
C LYS A 582 -3.39 -34.49 2.97
N ALA A 583 -4.07 -34.51 4.12
CA ALA A 583 -5.46 -34.09 4.21
C ALA A 583 -5.65 -32.61 3.82
N TYR A 584 -4.70 -31.75 4.19
CA TYR A 584 -4.67 -30.36 3.73
C TYR A 584 -4.56 -30.28 2.20
N CYS A 585 -3.65 -31.04 1.58
CA CYS A 585 -3.51 -31.06 0.12
C CYS A 585 -4.78 -31.58 -0.58
N ASP A 586 -5.41 -32.61 -0.04
CA ASP A 586 -6.67 -33.17 -0.56
C ASP A 586 -7.81 -32.14 -0.45
N TRP A 587 -7.90 -31.40 0.67
CA TRP A 587 -8.86 -30.30 0.83
C TRP A 587 -8.60 -29.17 -0.16
N LEU A 588 -7.35 -28.73 -0.29
CA LEU A 588 -6.99 -27.66 -1.22
C LEU A 588 -7.31 -28.07 -2.66
N SER A 589 -7.13 -29.35 -2.99
CA SER A 589 -7.50 -29.89 -4.30
C SER A 589 -8.99 -29.77 -4.58
N LYS A 590 -9.82 -30.19 -3.60
CA LYS A 590 -11.28 -30.09 -3.71
C LYS A 590 -11.75 -28.65 -3.81
N LYS A 591 -11.13 -27.75 -3.03
CA LYS A 591 -11.50 -26.34 -2.97
C LYS A 591 -11.24 -25.58 -4.27
N THR A 592 -10.12 -25.88 -4.91
CA THR A 592 -9.64 -25.15 -6.09
C THR A 592 -10.01 -25.80 -7.42
N GLY A 593 -10.34 -27.09 -7.40
CA GLY A 593 -10.48 -27.91 -8.61
C GLY A 593 -9.14 -28.29 -9.26
N LYS A 594 -7.99 -27.89 -8.69
CA LYS A 594 -6.65 -28.27 -9.17
C LYS A 594 -6.11 -29.41 -8.31
N LYS A 595 -5.18 -30.22 -8.82
CA LYS A 595 -4.59 -31.31 -8.04
C LYS A 595 -3.41 -30.81 -7.21
N TYR A 596 -3.54 -30.83 -5.89
CA TYR A 596 -2.47 -30.55 -4.93
C TYR A 596 -2.02 -31.83 -4.22
N ARG A 597 -0.73 -31.92 -3.91
CA ARG A 597 -0.11 -33.04 -3.17
C ARG A 597 1.14 -32.56 -2.44
N LEU A 598 1.74 -33.45 -1.64
CA LEU A 598 3.11 -33.21 -1.16
C LEU A 598 4.11 -33.39 -2.31
N PRO A 599 5.24 -32.66 -2.30
CA PRO A 599 6.32 -32.87 -3.25
C PRO A 599 6.88 -34.29 -3.12
N THR A 600 7.34 -34.86 -4.23
CA THR A 600 8.25 -36.00 -4.11
C THR A 600 9.58 -35.53 -3.52
N GLU A 601 10.36 -36.45 -2.98
CA GLU A 601 11.68 -36.15 -2.46
C GLU A 601 12.58 -35.54 -3.54
N ALA A 602 12.48 -36.04 -4.77
CA ALA A 602 13.18 -35.51 -5.93
C ALA A 602 12.76 -34.09 -6.30
N GLU A 603 11.45 -33.81 -6.33
CA GLU A 603 10.95 -32.45 -6.58
C GLU A 603 11.43 -31.47 -5.51
N TRP A 604 11.43 -31.88 -4.24
CA TRP A 604 11.91 -31.05 -3.15
C TRP A 604 13.40 -30.75 -3.27
N GLU A 605 14.26 -31.74 -3.54
CA GLU A 605 15.70 -31.52 -3.67
C GLU A 605 16.04 -30.66 -4.89
N TYR A 606 15.39 -30.91 -6.03
CA TYR A 606 15.54 -30.10 -7.24
C TYR A 606 15.18 -28.64 -6.98
N ALA A 607 14.02 -28.41 -6.35
CA ALA A 607 13.55 -27.10 -5.96
C ALA A 607 14.48 -26.42 -4.94
N CYS A 608 15.01 -27.18 -3.98
CA CYS A 608 15.95 -26.68 -2.97
C CYS A 608 17.23 -26.17 -3.62
N ARG A 609 17.83 -26.98 -4.51
CA ARG A 609 19.08 -26.70 -5.23
C ARG A 609 18.97 -25.52 -6.18
N ALA A 610 17.83 -25.35 -6.85
CA ALA A 610 17.58 -24.27 -7.80
C ALA A 610 18.73 -24.05 -8.81
N GLY A 611 19.25 -25.15 -9.35
CA GLY A 611 20.36 -25.17 -10.33
C GLY A 611 21.77 -25.28 -9.75
N THR A 612 21.93 -25.25 -8.42
CA THR A 612 23.24 -25.47 -7.77
C THR A 612 23.56 -26.95 -7.56
N THR A 613 24.85 -27.27 -7.53
CA THR A 613 25.37 -28.62 -7.20
C THR A 613 26.03 -28.68 -5.83
N THR A 614 26.11 -27.54 -5.13
CA THR A 614 26.73 -27.36 -3.82
C THR A 614 25.86 -27.92 -2.68
N PRO A 615 26.41 -28.06 -1.45
CA PRO A 615 25.65 -28.52 -0.28
C PRO A 615 24.44 -27.64 0.06
N PHE A 616 24.48 -26.35 -0.27
CA PHE A 616 23.37 -25.42 -0.11
C PHE A 616 23.16 -24.62 -1.40
N ASN A 617 21.96 -24.09 -1.62
CA ASN A 617 21.71 -23.20 -2.76
C ASN A 617 22.43 -21.83 -2.66
N THR A 618 23.04 -21.56 -1.51
CA THR A 618 23.88 -20.39 -1.25
C THR A 618 25.37 -20.67 -1.42
N GLY A 619 25.75 -21.87 -1.86
CA GLY A 619 27.12 -22.32 -2.06
C GLY A 619 27.57 -23.38 -1.05
N ASP A 620 28.86 -23.35 -0.71
CA ASP A 620 29.50 -24.39 0.12
C ASP A 620 29.26 -24.24 1.63
N ASN A 621 28.58 -23.18 2.06
CA ASN A 621 28.34 -22.87 3.46
C ASN A 621 26.97 -22.25 3.67
N LEU A 622 26.46 -22.35 4.90
CA LEU A 622 25.18 -21.77 5.31
C LEU A 622 25.36 -20.89 6.55
N THR A 623 24.94 -19.62 6.48
CA THR A 623 24.99 -18.69 7.61
C THR A 623 23.63 -18.50 8.28
N THR A 624 23.61 -18.11 9.55
CA THR A 624 22.35 -17.83 10.28
C THR A 624 21.62 -16.55 9.81
N ALA A 625 22.19 -15.82 8.86
CA ALA A 625 21.55 -14.72 8.12
C ALA A 625 20.87 -15.18 6.84
N GLN A 626 21.11 -16.41 6.38
CA GLN A 626 20.49 -17.03 5.20
C GLN A 626 19.43 -18.07 5.57
N ALA A 627 19.56 -18.69 6.74
CA ALA A 627 18.64 -19.72 7.22
C ALA A 627 18.50 -19.71 8.75
N ASN A 628 17.44 -20.35 9.24
CA ASN A 628 17.20 -20.53 10.66
C ASN A 628 17.60 -21.95 11.11
N TYR A 629 18.73 -22.08 11.80
CA TYR A 629 19.27 -23.32 12.35
C TYR A 629 20.01 -23.04 13.68
N ASP A 630 20.54 -24.05 14.35
CA ASP A 630 21.39 -23.88 15.55
C ASP A 630 22.77 -23.33 15.16
N GLY A 631 22.89 -22.01 15.23
CA GLY A 631 24.12 -21.27 14.92
C GLY A 631 25.34 -21.64 15.77
N ASN A 632 25.23 -22.46 16.81
CA ASN A 632 26.39 -22.95 17.55
C ASN A 632 27.16 -24.03 16.80
N TYR A 633 26.53 -24.67 15.80
CA TYR A 633 27.08 -25.78 15.02
C TYR A 633 27.04 -25.44 13.51
N PRO A 634 27.93 -24.52 13.07
CA PRO A 634 28.05 -24.14 11.68
C PRO A 634 28.64 -25.26 10.81
N TYR A 635 28.37 -25.22 9.50
CA TYR A 635 28.89 -26.20 8.55
C TYR A 635 30.36 -25.93 8.23
N ASN A 636 31.15 -26.99 8.04
CA ASN A 636 32.52 -26.94 7.54
C ASN A 636 33.42 -25.86 8.19
N GLY A 637 33.33 -25.71 9.52
CA GLY A 637 34.15 -24.77 10.29
C GLY A 637 33.81 -23.28 10.08
N ASN A 638 32.67 -22.95 9.48
CA ASN A 638 32.21 -21.58 9.31
C ASN A 638 31.98 -20.88 10.68
N ALA A 639 31.82 -19.56 10.69
CA ALA A 639 31.63 -18.80 11.93
C ALA A 639 30.30 -19.18 12.62
N LYS A 640 30.33 -19.24 13.96
CA LYS A 640 29.12 -19.39 14.77
C LYS A 640 28.17 -18.21 14.56
N GLY A 641 26.88 -18.47 14.69
CA GLY A 641 25.82 -17.50 14.47
C GLY A 641 24.69 -17.58 15.49
N LYS A 642 23.56 -16.95 15.18
CA LYS A 642 22.40 -16.83 16.07
C LYS A 642 21.61 -18.14 16.13
N TYR A 643 21.53 -18.77 17.30
CA TYR A 643 20.57 -19.84 17.60
C TYR A 643 19.26 -19.25 18.12
N ARG A 644 18.19 -19.29 17.31
CA ARG A 644 16.91 -18.63 17.63
C ARG A 644 16.00 -19.44 18.55
N GLN A 645 16.20 -20.75 18.65
CA GLN A 645 15.39 -21.67 19.47
C GLN A 645 13.87 -21.65 19.17
N THR A 646 13.48 -21.16 18.00
CA THR A 646 12.09 -21.10 17.54
C THR A 646 12.02 -20.94 16.03
N THR A 647 10.82 -21.13 15.48
CA THR A 647 10.49 -20.83 14.08
C THR A 647 10.52 -19.32 13.81
N VAL A 648 10.84 -18.93 12.58
CA VAL A 648 10.66 -17.56 12.07
C VAL A 648 9.54 -17.52 11.02
N PRO A 649 8.98 -16.34 10.69
CA PRO A 649 8.00 -16.19 9.61
C PRO A 649 8.48 -16.81 8.30
N VAL A 650 7.55 -17.37 7.51
CA VAL A 650 7.89 -18.19 6.32
C VAL A 650 8.55 -17.40 5.19
N ASP A 651 8.44 -16.08 5.20
CA ASP A 651 9.06 -15.12 4.29
C ASP A 651 10.38 -14.53 4.82
N SER A 652 10.91 -15.08 5.92
CA SER A 652 12.22 -14.71 6.43
C SER A 652 13.34 -15.14 5.48
N PHE A 653 14.40 -14.32 5.42
CA PHE A 653 15.61 -14.49 4.59
C PHE A 653 15.37 -14.35 3.07
N ALA A 654 16.46 -14.36 2.31
CA ALA A 654 16.37 -14.29 0.85
C ALA A 654 15.87 -15.63 0.28
N PRO A 655 15.05 -15.61 -0.79
CA PRO A 655 14.72 -16.83 -1.51
C PRO A 655 15.94 -17.39 -2.25
N ASN A 656 15.84 -18.65 -2.65
CA ASN A 656 16.77 -19.21 -3.63
C ASN A 656 16.56 -18.62 -5.04
N ALA A 657 17.38 -19.04 -6.01
CA ALA A 657 17.34 -18.52 -7.38
C ALA A 657 15.99 -18.68 -8.09
N TRP A 658 15.11 -19.57 -7.61
CA TRP A 658 13.76 -19.77 -8.15
C TRP A 658 12.66 -19.10 -7.32
N GLY A 659 13.00 -18.31 -6.30
CA GLY A 659 12.02 -17.57 -5.52
C GLY A 659 11.43 -18.33 -4.33
N LEU A 660 11.98 -19.50 -3.97
CA LEU A 660 11.52 -20.33 -2.85
C LEU A 660 12.22 -19.95 -1.54
N TYR A 661 11.44 -19.82 -0.48
CA TYR A 661 11.92 -19.36 0.83
C TYR A 661 12.12 -20.54 1.78
N ASN A 662 13.05 -20.35 2.72
CA ASN A 662 13.31 -21.27 3.82
C ASN A 662 13.46 -22.74 3.39
N MET A 663 14.07 -22.99 2.23
CA MET A 663 14.42 -24.35 1.78
C MET A 663 15.49 -25.00 2.67
N HIS A 664 16.21 -24.20 3.46
CA HIS A 664 17.19 -24.64 4.44
C HIS A 664 16.76 -24.18 5.84
N GLY A 665 16.67 -25.10 6.79
CA GLY A 665 16.31 -24.83 8.18
C GLY A 665 14.85 -24.45 8.39
N ASN A 666 14.60 -23.66 9.44
CA ASN A 666 13.28 -23.31 9.97
C ASN A 666 12.47 -24.53 10.45
N VAL A 667 11.92 -25.36 9.58
CA VAL A 667 11.20 -26.60 9.93
C VAL A 667 11.49 -27.71 8.94
N TRP A 668 11.53 -28.96 9.41
CA TRP A 668 11.55 -30.11 8.52
C TRP A 668 10.26 -30.15 7.69
N GLU A 669 10.36 -30.60 6.45
CA GLU A 669 9.22 -30.63 5.52
C GLU A 669 8.91 -32.05 5.05
N TRP A 670 7.63 -32.44 5.17
CA TRP A 670 7.13 -33.73 4.67
C TRP A 670 7.16 -33.83 3.14
N CYS A 671 7.66 -34.96 2.62
CA CYS A 671 7.53 -35.37 1.22
C CYS A 671 6.52 -36.52 1.05
N SER A 672 6.06 -36.79 -0.17
CA SER A 672 5.14 -37.91 -0.44
C SER A 672 5.81 -39.28 -0.25
N ASP A 673 7.10 -39.38 -0.55
CA ASP A 673 7.86 -40.64 -0.56
C ASP A 673 7.90 -41.37 0.79
N TRP A 674 7.85 -42.70 0.68
CA TRP A 674 8.30 -43.58 1.75
C TRP A 674 9.83 -43.56 1.83
N TYR A 675 10.37 -43.55 3.06
CA TYR A 675 11.82 -43.58 3.26
C TYR A 675 12.36 -44.99 3.08
N ASN A 676 13.33 -45.12 2.17
CA ASN A 676 14.12 -46.33 1.96
C ASN A 676 15.59 -45.93 1.73
N ASP A 677 16.49 -46.52 2.51
CA ASP A 677 17.92 -46.22 2.54
C ASP A 677 18.66 -46.69 1.28
N LYS A 678 18.13 -47.72 0.60
CA LYS A 678 18.68 -48.27 -0.66
C LYS A 678 18.07 -47.66 -1.91
N TYR A 679 17.06 -46.79 -1.79
CA TYR A 679 16.32 -46.26 -2.94
C TYR A 679 17.23 -45.55 -3.96
N TYR A 680 18.21 -44.77 -3.49
CA TYR A 680 19.11 -44.05 -4.39
C TYR A 680 20.05 -44.99 -5.17
N GLU A 681 20.49 -46.09 -4.56
CA GLU A 681 21.27 -47.12 -5.28
C GLU A 681 20.43 -47.83 -6.34
N VAL A 682 19.16 -48.10 -6.04
CA VAL A 682 18.21 -48.66 -7.02
C VAL A 682 18.00 -47.69 -8.18
N CYS A 683 17.85 -46.39 -7.91
CA CYS A 683 17.73 -45.38 -8.96
C CYS A 683 19.02 -45.26 -9.78
N LYS A 684 20.20 -45.24 -9.13
CA LYS A 684 21.50 -45.22 -9.79
C LYS A 684 21.68 -46.39 -10.76
N ALA A 685 21.30 -47.60 -10.34
CA ALA A 685 21.39 -48.80 -11.18
C ALA A 685 20.49 -48.73 -12.44
N LYS A 686 19.44 -47.90 -12.43
CA LYS A 686 18.52 -47.69 -13.57
C LYS A 686 18.98 -46.59 -14.54
N GLY A 687 20.06 -45.86 -14.22
CA GLY A 687 20.52 -44.72 -15.01
C GLY A 687 19.71 -43.45 -14.70
N VAL A 688 19.10 -42.84 -15.74
CA VAL A 688 18.24 -41.66 -15.57
C VAL A 688 16.83 -42.12 -15.21
N VAL A 689 16.34 -41.74 -14.03
CA VAL A 689 14.97 -42.03 -13.59
C VAL A 689 14.06 -40.83 -13.78
N GLU A 690 12.87 -41.05 -14.34
CA GLU A 690 11.91 -39.98 -14.64
C GLU A 690 10.81 -39.91 -13.56
N ASN A 691 10.63 -38.72 -12.96
CA ASN A 691 9.74 -38.43 -11.82
C ASN A 691 9.73 -39.55 -10.75
N PRO A 692 10.90 -39.89 -10.17
CA PRO A 692 10.99 -40.98 -9.21
C PRO A 692 10.13 -40.69 -7.98
N GLU A 693 9.39 -41.71 -7.56
CA GLU A 693 8.61 -41.73 -6.32
C GLU A 693 8.78 -43.10 -5.65
N CYS A 694 9.14 -43.12 -4.37
CA CYS A 694 9.19 -44.33 -3.56
C CYS A 694 7.78 -44.61 -3.00
N THR A 695 6.99 -45.38 -3.75
CA THR A 695 5.58 -45.68 -3.43
C THR A 695 5.40 -46.95 -2.60
N GLU A 696 6.38 -47.84 -2.57
CA GLU A 696 6.36 -49.07 -1.76
C GLU A 696 6.24 -48.71 -0.28
N GLU A 697 5.25 -49.30 0.40
CA GLU A 697 4.95 -48.98 1.80
C GLU A 697 6.12 -49.33 2.73
N GLN A 698 6.50 -48.37 3.56
CA GLN A 698 7.57 -48.49 4.56
C GLN A 698 7.07 -48.05 5.93
N SER A 699 7.95 -48.06 6.93
CA SER A 699 7.61 -47.59 8.28
C SER A 699 7.63 -46.06 8.45
N TYR A 700 8.31 -45.34 7.56
CA TYR A 700 8.62 -43.91 7.72
C TYR A 700 8.47 -43.15 6.41
N ARG A 701 8.03 -41.90 6.48
CA ARG A 701 8.00 -40.96 5.35
C ARG A 701 9.23 -40.06 5.38
N VAL A 702 9.61 -39.57 4.20
CA VAL A 702 10.77 -38.69 4.03
C VAL A 702 10.50 -37.29 4.62
N LEU A 703 11.53 -36.74 5.27
CA LEU A 703 11.64 -35.34 5.71
C LEU A 703 12.87 -34.70 5.07
N ARG A 704 12.75 -33.44 4.64
CA ARG A 704 13.82 -32.65 4.01
C ARG A 704 14.00 -31.26 4.65
N GLY A 705 15.18 -30.66 4.45
CA GLY A 705 15.44 -29.23 4.72
C GLY A 705 16.07 -28.87 6.06
N GLY A 706 15.98 -29.72 7.09
CA GLY A 706 16.47 -29.36 8.43
C GLY A 706 15.51 -28.46 9.19
N SER A 707 15.90 -27.97 10.37
CA SER A 707 15.04 -27.07 11.15
C SER A 707 15.83 -26.13 12.05
N TRP A 708 15.14 -25.20 12.71
CA TRP A 708 15.74 -24.23 13.63
C TRP A 708 16.55 -24.86 14.77
N GLY A 709 16.25 -26.11 15.16
CA GLY A 709 16.92 -26.82 16.25
C GLY A 709 17.97 -27.83 15.79
N ASN A 710 18.30 -27.85 14.49
CA ASN A 710 19.35 -28.70 13.96
C ASN A 710 20.61 -27.90 13.61
N ASP A 711 21.74 -28.60 13.51
CA ASP A 711 22.98 -28.03 12.99
C ASP A 711 22.88 -27.72 11.49
N ALA A 712 23.86 -26.98 10.97
CA ALA A 712 23.90 -26.62 9.56
C ALA A 712 24.03 -27.85 8.64
N ARG A 713 24.68 -28.94 9.09
CA ARG A 713 24.81 -30.19 8.32
C ARG A 713 23.45 -30.79 7.99
N SER A 714 22.49 -30.69 8.93
CA SER A 714 21.14 -31.22 8.75
C SER A 714 20.29 -30.35 7.83
N CYS A 715 20.82 -29.22 7.36
CA CYS A 715 20.15 -28.32 6.44
C CYS A 715 20.67 -28.44 4.99
N ARG A 716 21.63 -29.34 4.71
CA ARG A 716 22.14 -29.55 3.33
C ARG A 716 21.02 -29.92 2.37
N SER A 717 21.16 -29.54 1.09
CA SER A 717 20.20 -29.89 0.04
C SER A 717 19.98 -31.39 -0.07
N ALA A 718 21.04 -32.21 0.06
CA ALA A 718 20.99 -33.67 -0.08
C ALA A 718 20.53 -34.44 1.17
N ILE A 719 20.41 -33.79 2.34
CA ILE A 719 20.11 -34.49 3.59
C ILE A 719 18.72 -35.13 3.54
N ARG A 720 18.64 -36.38 3.96
CA ARG A 720 17.40 -37.16 4.03
C ARG A 720 17.14 -37.54 5.47
N ASN A 721 15.95 -37.28 5.96
CA ASN A 721 15.53 -37.74 7.28
C ASN A 721 14.20 -38.48 7.17
N LEU A 722 13.78 -39.13 8.26
CA LEU A 722 12.65 -40.05 8.27
C LEU A 722 11.82 -39.85 9.54
N LEU A 723 10.51 -39.91 9.39
CA LEU A 723 9.59 -39.86 10.53
C LEU A 723 8.31 -40.65 10.27
N ARG A 724 7.73 -41.24 11.33
CA ARG A 724 6.49 -42.00 11.20
C ARG A 724 5.36 -41.08 10.74
N PRO A 725 4.46 -41.55 9.85
CA PRO A 725 3.38 -40.71 9.32
C PRO A 725 2.29 -40.38 10.35
N ARG A 726 2.27 -41.05 11.52
CA ARG A 726 1.28 -40.85 12.60
C ARG A 726 1.92 -40.88 14.01
N PRO A 727 1.26 -40.29 15.03
CA PRO A 727 1.69 -40.37 16.43
C PRO A 727 1.63 -41.79 17.05
N PRO A 728 2.40 -42.06 18.14
CA PRO A 728 3.44 -41.19 18.67
C PRO A 728 4.62 -41.17 17.71
N LEU A 729 5.03 -39.95 17.31
CA LEU A 729 6.20 -39.72 16.46
C LEU A 729 7.43 -40.21 17.24
N GLN A 730 7.87 -41.45 17.02
CA GLN A 730 8.92 -42.08 17.83
C GLN A 730 10.26 -41.32 17.67
N GLN A 731 10.63 -40.67 18.79
CA GLN A 731 11.90 -40.14 19.29
C GLN A 731 12.85 -39.25 18.44
N ARG A 732 13.39 -38.24 19.14
CA ARG A 732 14.39 -37.18 18.83
C ARG A 732 14.04 -35.96 17.95
N TRP A 733 13.02 -35.99 17.10
CA TRP A 733 12.89 -34.94 16.08
C TRP A 733 11.94 -33.79 16.42
N LEU A 734 12.26 -32.60 15.87
CA LEU A 734 11.45 -31.38 15.93
C LEU A 734 10.11 -31.58 15.20
N PRO A 735 9.00 -30.96 15.65
CA PRO A 735 7.72 -31.04 14.93
C PRO A 735 7.85 -30.48 13.50
N PRO A 736 7.60 -31.30 12.46
CA PRO A 736 7.73 -30.88 11.07
C PRO A 736 6.55 -29.99 10.62
N GLY A 737 6.78 -29.27 9.52
CA GLY A 737 5.77 -28.64 8.68
C GLY A 737 5.71 -29.32 7.31
N PHE A 738 5.16 -28.63 6.30
CA PHE A 738 5.11 -29.12 4.92
C PHE A 738 4.84 -27.97 3.93
N ARG A 739 5.17 -28.18 2.67
CA ARG A 739 4.77 -27.31 1.55
C ARG A 739 4.10 -28.15 0.45
N PRO A 740 2.98 -27.71 -0.17
CA PRO A 740 2.36 -28.48 -1.24
C PRO A 740 2.99 -28.20 -2.61
N VAL A 741 2.74 -29.10 -3.55
CA VAL A 741 2.92 -28.89 -4.99
C VAL A 741 1.57 -29.02 -5.69
N ALA A 742 1.41 -28.31 -6.82
CA ALA A 742 0.25 -28.45 -7.70
C ALA A 742 0.66 -29.15 -8.99
N SER A 743 -0.16 -30.14 -9.41
CA SER A 743 0.02 -30.85 -10.67
C SER A 743 -0.69 -30.09 -11.79
N GLY A 744 0.07 -29.64 -12.77
CA GLY A 744 -0.42 -28.99 -13.98
C GLY A 744 0.75 -28.68 -14.90
N VAL A 745 0.58 -28.89 -16.21
CA VAL A 745 1.56 -28.46 -17.20
C VAL A 745 1.73 -26.95 -17.00
N ALA A 746 2.93 -26.50 -16.64
CA ALA A 746 3.25 -25.09 -16.74
C ALA A 746 3.06 -24.73 -18.22
N HIS A 747 1.90 -24.16 -18.56
CA HIS A 747 1.73 -23.58 -19.88
C HIS A 747 2.84 -22.55 -19.99
N SER A 748 3.69 -22.76 -20.98
CA SER A 748 4.75 -21.85 -21.38
C SER A 748 4.12 -20.51 -21.73
N THR A 749 3.94 -19.62 -20.75
CA THR A 749 3.95 -18.20 -21.03
C THR A 749 5.42 -17.82 -21.14
N CYS A 750 5.96 -17.98 -22.35
CA CYS A 750 7.19 -17.32 -22.76
C CYS A 750 7.05 -15.81 -22.51
N PHE A 751 8.08 -15.26 -21.85
CA PHE A 751 8.57 -13.87 -21.82
C PHE A 751 7.60 -12.73 -21.47
#